data_AF-A0A182P1C1-F1
#
_entry.id   AF-A0A182P1C1-F1
#
_cell.length_a   1.000
_cell.length_b   1.000
_cell.length_c   1.000
_cell.angle_alpha   90.00
_cell.angle_beta   90.00
_cell.angle_gamma   90.00
#
_symmetry.space_group_name_H-M   'P 1'
#
loop_
_entity.id
_entity.type
_entity.pdbx_description
1 polymer ?
#
loop_
_entity_poly.entity_id
_entity_poly.type
_entity_poly.pdbx_seq_one_letter_code
_entity_poly.pdbx_strand_id
1 'polypeptide(L)'
;MFPELLECIKTAQDNLYGGFLPTEKAGLQWLDSVCADLHRLLRFVHKHLIFDGNGNVGTLETCFLCISQIVMCIRWLEKTIAMEQEPTGKRSQGLPQARQCFLDRIIWCLERLKAVLETDETPESVTDSNFVSYLDLALSLIAPLTVASDEGCVEDEYETRYNEVIVESGRIRSVIEALISQTFGFCNVLPEEDRKRVTGFCQKVLKECVALERECEGKDTSDKKLRVSMLESAIYQLETHVNECLLRLVYDTFGDTDRRLLEQLRTNVTSAGDSCEEQIDELTKPFDSFVERLMQIGLFAISYADSLKIASSIRSCLASLEALDSYLIPSLYLGADRNSTLLENHWLEESANLCRLVHKIIDTNAFALSLLEMIDGALDVWQQSFSLPQALELVRKADVFLQHLELNASEVKLHEEQHLSIHYGDYRTMVLECRAIVQCAEQQNASIDTSRIVKRFRVLQGKLRKIQTTISANAKEAKTMVPVEENAPSPERPSIEANVRELFSASQVRLSSTNILYRSRRGEPGKRRLEAASLLEINTFTDIITHRTRDRAVTTPEKGSVRRKPLRRNSLRVAMFKKQQRDQTAEMYESIKSDIDLQITEILDELTDLSHTFSTHPAGKSRTTGTEQPVTPIRKSITSEEIAIVDDNKIRINIYTDI
;
A
#
# COMPACT_ATOMS: atom_id res chain seq x y z
N MET A 1 0.91 -37.87 -6.06
CA MET A 1 1.76 -36.66 -6.05
C MET A 1 1.66 -35.91 -4.73
N PHE A 2 0.46 -35.67 -4.22
CA PHE A 2 0.26 -34.91 -2.98
C PHE A 2 0.85 -35.53 -1.69
N PRO A 3 0.75 -36.86 -1.42
CA PRO A 3 1.39 -37.44 -0.23
C PRO A 3 2.93 -37.33 -0.26
N GLU A 4 3.53 -37.46 -1.45
CA GLU A 4 4.98 -37.35 -1.66
C GLU A 4 5.47 -35.92 -1.44
N LEU A 5 4.68 -34.92 -1.84
CA LEU A 5 4.95 -33.50 -1.59
C LEU A 5 4.97 -33.22 -0.08
N LEU A 6 3.96 -33.68 0.66
CA LEU A 6 3.87 -33.50 2.11
C LEU A 6 5.00 -34.20 2.85
N GLU A 7 5.39 -35.39 2.41
CA GLU A 7 6.55 -36.10 2.93
C GLU A 7 7.84 -35.29 2.69
N CYS A 8 8.05 -34.75 1.49
CA CYS A 8 9.22 -33.91 1.20
C CYS A 8 9.27 -32.65 2.06
N ILE A 9 8.13 -31.97 2.28
CA ILE A 9 8.05 -30.81 3.18
C ILE A 9 8.45 -31.21 4.60
N LYS A 10 7.91 -32.32 5.12
CA LYS A 10 8.21 -32.80 6.45
C LYS A 10 9.69 -33.18 6.60
N THR A 11 10.27 -33.90 5.65
CA THR A 11 11.70 -34.24 5.65
C THR A 11 12.57 -33.00 5.69
N ALA A 12 12.28 -31.99 4.86
CA ALA A 12 13.02 -30.73 4.85
C ALA A 12 12.89 -29.99 6.19
N GLN A 13 11.70 -29.94 6.78
CA GLN A 13 11.48 -29.33 8.10
C GLN A 13 12.25 -30.04 9.21
N ASP A 14 12.18 -31.38 9.27
CA ASP A 14 12.87 -32.19 10.27
C ASP A 14 14.40 -31.98 10.19
N ASN A 15 14.96 -31.88 8.98
CA ASN A 15 16.38 -31.58 8.77
C ASN A 15 16.75 -30.14 9.18
N LEU A 16 15.88 -29.17 8.86
CA LEU A 16 16.05 -27.76 9.24
C LEU A 16 16.07 -27.54 10.76
N TYR A 17 15.26 -28.29 11.52
CA TYR A 17 15.26 -28.18 12.98
C TYR A 17 16.61 -28.54 13.61
N GLY A 18 17.43 -29.37 12.96
CA GLY A 18 18.81 -29.65 13.37
C GLY A 18 19.75 -28.45 13.27
N GLY A 19 19.37 -27.41 12.50
CA GLY A 19 20.17 -26.24 12.20
C GLY A 19 20.14 -25.11 13.23
N PHE A 20 19.17 -25.11 14.16
CA PHE A 20 18.96 -23.98 15.09
C PHE A 20 20.10 -23.79 16.09
N LEU A 21 20.83 -24.86 16.41
CA LEU A 21 21.97 -24.80 17.31
C LEU A 21 23.27 -24.88 16.50
N PRO A 22 24.19 -23.91 16.66
CA PRO A 22 25.49 -23.95 15.99
C PRO A 22 26.33 -25.07 16.60
N THR A 23 26.33 -26.22 15.93
CA THR A 23 27.11 -27.40 16.28
C THR A 23 27.99 -27.77 15.08
N GLU A 24 29.04 -28.57 15.30
CA GLU A 24 29.86 -29.09 14.19
C GLU A 24 29.03 -29.88 13.16
N LYS A 25 27.89 -30.43 13.59
CA LYS A 25 26.94 -31.16 12.73
C LYS A 25 25.98 -30.24 11.96
N ALA A 26 25.92 -28.95 12.29
CA ALA A 26 25.06 -27.94 11.67
C ALA A 26 25.90 -26.88 10.91
N GLY A 27 26.94 -27.35 10.22
CA GLY A 27 27.81 -26.58 9.33
C GLY A 27 27.41 -26.69 7.85
N LEU A 28 28.32 -26.33 6.94
CA LEU A 28 28.05 -26.29 5.50
C LEU A 28 27.60 -27.65 4.90
N GLN A 29 28.17 -28.77 5.36
CA GLN A 29 27.75 -30.10 4.91
C GLN A 29 26.29 -30.42 5.26
N TRP A 30 25.80 -29.91 6.40
CA TRP A 30 24.40 -30.04 6.75
C TRP A 30 23.52 -29.15 5.87
N LEU A 31 23.97 -27.93 5.59
CA LEU A 31 23.27 -27.04 4.65
C LEU A 31 23.18 -27.67 3.25
N ASP A 32 24.21 -28.36 2.78
CA ASP A 32 24.17 -29.11 1.51
C ASP A 32 23.08 -30.19 1.51
N SER A 33 22.95 -30.93 2.61
CA SER A 33 21.88 -31.93 2.78
C SER A 33 20.49 -31.27 2.75
N VAL A 34 20.32 -30.16 3.46
CA VAL A 34 19.07 -29.38 3.46
C VAL A 34 18.76 -28.87 2.04
N CYS A 35 19.77 -28.38 1.32
CA CYS A 35 19.60 -27.92 -0.06
C CYS A 35 19.17 -29.05 -1.00
N ALA A 36 19.67 -30.28 -0.79
CA ALA A 36 19.22 -31.44 -1.55
C ALA A 36 17.74 -31.77 -1.29
N ASP A 37 17.29 -31.72 -0.03
CA ASP A 37 15.89 -31.93 0.35
C ASP A 37 14.98 -30.84 -0.24
N LEU A 38 15.40 -29.58 -0.13
CA LEU A 38 14.67 -28.44 -0.70
C LEU A 38 14.63 -28.49 -2.22
N HIS A 39 15.71 -28.87 -2.90
CA HIS A 39 15.72 -29.04 -4.36
C HIS A 39 14.74 -30.13 -4.81
N ARG A 40 14.66 -31.24 -4.07
CA ARG A 40 13.66 -32.29 -4.32
C ARG A 40 12.25 -31.74 -4.15
N LEU A 41 11.98 -31.00 -3.08
CA LEU A 41 10.70 -30.34 -2.84
C LEU A 41 10.33 -29.38 -3.99
N LEU A 42 11.25 -28.50 -4.39
CA LEU A 42 11.03 -27.52 -5.45
C LEU A 42 10.68 -28.18 -6.79
N ARG A 43 11.25 -29.35 -7.10
CA ARG A 43 10.86 -30.13 -8.28
C ARG A 43 9.42 -30.62 -8.20
N PHE A 44 8.96 -31.05 -7.03
CA PHE A 44 7.56 -31.45 -6.84
C PHE A 44 6.61 -30.27 -6.94
N VAL A 45 6.94 -29.14 -6.30
CA VAL A 45 6.14 -27.90 -6.40
C VAL A 45 6.06 -27.44 -7.86
N HIS A 46 7.19 -27.41 -8.58
CA HIS A 46 7.22 -27.04 -9.99
C HIS A 46 6.36 -27.97 -10.86
N LYS A 47 6.44 -29.29 -10.63
CA LYS A 47 5.59 -30.26 -11.34
C LYS A 47 4.11 -30.00 -11.04
N HIS A 48 3.76 -29.81 -9.77
CA HIS A 48 2.39 -29.53 -9.36
C HIS A 48 1.86 -28.24 -9.99
N LEU A 49 2.65 -27.15 -9.99
CA LEU A 49 2.27 -25.89 -10.62
C LEU A 49 2.05 -26.00 -12.15
N ILE A 50 2.79 -26.88 -12.84
CA ILE A 50 2.64 -27.08 -14.30
C ILE A 50 1.44 -27.97 -14.64
N PHE A 51 1.24 -29.08 -13.90
CA PHE A 51 0.32 -30.14 -14.30
C PHE A 51 -1.00 -30.14 -13.53
N ASP A 52 -0.99 -29.70 -12.27
CA ASP A 52 -2.14 -29.77 -11.37
C ASP A 52 -2.64 -28.36 -10.95
N GLY A 53 -1.91 -27.30 -11.30
CA GLY A 53 -2.28 -25.92 -10.99
C GLY A 53 -3.48 -25.50 -11.83
N ASN A 54 -4.63 -25.27 -11.18
CA ASN A 54 -5.88 -24.79 -11.80
C ASN A 54 -5.78 -23.37 -12.41
N GLY A 55 -4.60 -22.86 -12.75
CA GLY A 55 -4.38 -21.50 -13.24
C GLY A 55 -4.64 -20.41 -12.18
N ASN A 56 -4.82 -20.77 -10.90
CA ASN A 56 -5.06 -19.80 -9.84
C ASN A 56 -3.83 -18.93 -9.61
N VAL A 57 -3.98 -17.64 -9.91
CA VAL A 57 -2.95 -16.61 -9.78
C VAL A 57 -2.47 -16.47 -8.33
N GLY A 58 -3.36 -16.48 -7.34
CA GLY A 58 -3.00 -16.36 -5.92
C GLY A 58 -2.14 -17.53 -5.40
N THR A 59 -2.43 -18.75 -5.88
CA THR A 59 -1.63 -19.95 -5.58
C THR A 59 -0.23 -19.83 -6.16
N LEU A 60 -0.13 -19.40 -7.44
CA LEU A 60 1.14 -19.18 -8.12
C LEU A 60 1.97 -18.10 -7.43
N GLU A 61 1.37 -16.95 -7.13
CA GLU A 61 2.02 -15.84 -6.42
C GLU A 61 2.60 -16.27 -5.08
N THR A 62 1.81 -17.01 -4.29
CA THR A 62 2.27 -17.48 -2.98
C THR A 62 3.40 -18.49 -3.10
N CYS A 63 3.32 -19.41 -4.06
CA CYS A 63 4.41 -20.37 -4.31
C CYS A 63 5.69 -19.66 -4.75
N PHE A 64 5.62 -18.72 -5.70
CA PHE A 64 6.78 -17.95 -6.15
C PHE A 64 7.41 -17.14 -5.02
N LEU A 65 6.60 -16.51 -4.17
CA LEU A 65 7.09 -15.80 -2.99
C LEU A 65 7.86 -16.74 -2.06
N CYS A 66 7.27 -17.88 -1.68
CA CYS A 66 7.90 -18.82 -0.76
C CYS A 66 9.20 -19.39 -1.32
N ILE A 67 9.23 -19.77 -2.60
CA ILE A 67 10.44 -20.29 -3.25
C ILE A 67 11.54 -19.22 -3.29
N SER A 68 11.19 -17.98 -3.67
CA SER A 68 12.15 -16.87 -3.73
C SER A 68 12.76 -16.57 -2.36
N GLN A 69 11.91 -16.58 -1.31
CA GLN A 69 12.33 -16.38 0.07
C GLN A 69 13.21 -17.52 0.58
N ILE A 70 12.88 -18.77 0.29
CA ILE A 70 13.72 -19.93 0.66
C ILE A 70 15.12 -19.80 0.05
N VAL A 71 15.23 -19.54 -1.25
CA VAL A 71 16.52 -19.41 -1.95
C VAL A 71 17.34 -18.26 -1.36
N MET A 72 16.70 -17.11 -1.10
CA MET A 72 17.35 -15.96 -0.47
C MET A 72 17.86 -16.32 0.93
N CYS A 73 17.04 -16.94 1.77
CA CYS A 73 17.40 -17.28 3.15
C CYS A 73 18.51 -18.32 3.20
N ILE A 74 18.57 -19.29 2.27
CA ILE A 74 19.69 -20.24 2.17
C ILE A 74 21.00 -19.48 1.91
N ARG A 75 21.02 -18.54 0.96
CA ARG A 75 22.21 -17.73 0.64
C ARG A 75 22.73 -16.97 1.86
N TRP A 76 21.84 -16.43 2.69
CA TRP A 76 22.25 -15.72 3.90
C TRP A 76 22.57 -16.63 5.08
N LEU A 77 21.92 -17.79 5.17
CA LEU A 77 22.26 -18.83 6.13
C LEU A 77 23.66 -19.40 5.86
N GLU A 78 24.04 -19.59 4.59
CA GLU A 78 25.39 -19.98 4.19
C GLU A 78 26.43 -18.97 4.68
N LYS A 79 26.22 -17.67 4.40
CA LYS A 79 27.08 -16.58 4.91
C LYS A 79 27.18 -16.59 6.43
N THR A 80 26.06 -16.84 7.11
CA THR A 80 26.00 -16.92 8.57
C THR A 80 26.87 -18.06 9.09
N ILE A 81 26.73 -19.26 8.53
CA ILE A 81 27.52 -20.44 8.91
C ILE A 81 29.01 -20.22 8.62
N ALA A 82 29.35 -19.63 7.47
CA ALA A 82 30.73 -19.32 7.12
C ALA A 82 31.37 -18.36 8.14
N MET A 83 30.66 -17.30 8.55
CA MET A 83 31.13 -16.36 9.57
C MET A 83 31.29 -16.99 10.96
N GLU A 84 30.44 -17.95 11.32
CA GLU A 84 30.54 -18.70 12.59
C GLU A 84 31.74 -19.66 12.64
N GLN A 85 32.23 -20.13 11.48
CA GLN A 85 33.37 -21.04 11.36
C GLN A 85 34.73 -20.33 11.43
N GLU A 86 34.78 -19.00 11.27
CA GLU A 86 36.03 -18.26 11.34
C GLU A 86 36.65 -18.31 12.75
N PRO A 87 37.93 -18.71 12.89
CA PRO A 87 38.60 -18.89 14.17
C PRO A 87 38.99 -17.54 14.78
N THR A 88 38.02 -16.81 15.32
CA THR A 88 38.29 -15.65 16.19
C THR A 88 38.37 -16.11 17.64
N GLY A 89 39.46 -15.77 18.33
CA GLY A 89 39.83 -16.27 19.68
C GLY A 89 38.88 -15.97 20.85
N LYS A 90 37.65 -15.51 20.58
CA LYS A 90 36.54 -15.50 21.53
C LYS A 90 35.44 -16.37 20.90
N ARG A 91 35.17 -17.55 21.49
CA ARG A 91 33.95 -18.31 21.17
C ARG A 91 32.79 -17.34 21.26
N SER A 92 32.13 -17.08 20.14
CA SER A 92 30.97 -16.22 19.99
C SER A 92 29.86 -16.68 20.94
N GLN A 93 29.85 -16.14 22.16
CA GLN A 93 28.83 -16.39 23.19
C GLN A 93 27.53 -15.62 22.91
N GLY A 94 27.18 -15.42 21.64
CA GLY A 94 25.94 -14.78 21.23
C GLY A 94 24.96 -15.80 20.67
N LEU A 95 23.67 -15.67 21.01
CA LEU A 95 22.58 -16.32 20.28
C LEU A 95 22.73 -15.97 18.78
N PRO A 96 22.67 -16.94 17.85
CA PRO A 96 22.84 -16.65 16.44
C PRO A 96 21.50 -16.15 15.88
N GLN A 97 21.09 -14.92 16.27
CA GLN A 97 19.84 -14.30 15.81
C GLN A 97 19.73 -14.27 14.29
N ALA A 98 20.85 -14.10 13.59
CA ALA A 98 20.93 -14.22 12.14
C ALA A 98 20.51 -15.62 11.66
N ARG A 99 21.13 -16.67 12.22
CA ARG A 99 20.79 -18.08 11.91
C ARG A 99 19.32 -18.36 12.20
N GLN A 100 18.82 -17.88 13.34
CA GLN A 100 17.42 -18.04 13.73
C GLN A 100 16.47 -17.35 12.74
N CYS A 101 16.77 -16.10 12.36
CA CYS A 101 15.99 -15.33 11.39
C CYS A 101 15.77 -16.13 10.09
N PHE A 102 16.85 -16.65 9.50
CA PHE A 102 16.77 -17.37 8.23
C PHE A 102 16.08 -18.73 8.37
N LEU A 103 16.31 -19.47 9.45
CA LEU A 103 15.65 -20.77 9.67
C LEU A 103 14.16 -20.63 9.93
N ASP A 104 13.77 -19.70 10.81
CA ASP A 104 12.37 -19.41 11.08
C ASP A 104 11.65 -18.99 9.79
N ARG A 105 12.32 -18.20 8.94
CA ARG A 105 11.78 -17.76 7.67
C ARG A 105 11.60 -18.90 6.66
N ILE A 106 12.59 -19.78 6.51
CA ILE A 106 12.49 -20.96 5.64
C ILE A 106 11.34 -21.87 6.10
N ILE A 107 11.24 -22.13 7.41
CA ILE A 107 10.17 -22.96 7.97
C ILE A 107 8.80 -22.34 7.72
N TRP A 108 8.66 -21.02 7.92
CA TRP A 108 7.41 -20.32 7.61
C TRP A 108 7.03 -20.46 6.12
N CYS A 109 7.99 -20.35 5.20
CA CYS A 109 7.74 -20.57 3.77
C CYS A 109 7.30 -22.01 3.47
N LEU A 110 7.88 -23.01 4.15
CA LEU A 110 7.47 -24.40 4.00
C LEU A 110 6.06 -24.66 4.55
N GLU A 111 5.72 -24.09 5.70
CA GLU A 111 4.36 -24.14 6.27
C GLU A 111 3.35 -23.45 5.35
N ARG A 112 3.71 -22.31 4.75
CA ARG A 112 2.85 -21.57 3.82
C ARG A 112 2.66 -22.30 2.49
N LEU A 113 3.72 -22.89 1.92
CA LEU A 113 3.64 -23.76 0.74
C LEU A 113 2.73 -24.95 1.02
N LYS A 114 2.89 -25.59 2.18
CA LYS A 114 2.00 -26.68 2.60
C LYS A 114 0.55 -26.22 2.60
N ALA A 115 0.21 -25.15 3.31
CA ALA A 115 -1.16 -24.65 3.41
C ALA A 115 -1.77 -24.33 2.03
N VAL A 116 -1.05 -23.62 1.16
CA VAL A 116 -1.59 -23.23 -0.16
C VAL A 116 -1.74 -24.40 -1.11
N LEU A 117 -0.94 -25.45 -0.96
CA LEU A 117 -1.04 -26.64 -1.79
C LEU A 117 -2.04 -27.64 -1.23
N GLU A 118 -2.32 -27.62 0.09
CA GLU A 118 -3.28 -28.52 0.75
C GLU A 118 -4.75 -28.09 0.63
N THR A 119 -5.01 -26.80 0.42
CA THR A 119 -6.35 -26.23 0.45
C THR A 119 -6.96 -26.10 -0.95
N ASP A 120 -8.19 -26.60 -1.13
CA ASP A 120 -8.98 -26.40 -2.37
C ASP A 120 -9.58 -24.97 -2.47
N GLU A 121 -9.62 -24.23 -1.36
CA GLU A 121 -10.02 -22.82 -1.34
C GLU A 121 -8.97 -21.97 -2.06
N THR A 122 -9.44 -21.13 -2.99
CA THR A 122 -8.58 -20.28 -3.79
C THR A 122 -8.05 -19.13 -2.93
N PRO A 123 -6.73 -19.03 -2.65
CA PRO A 123 -6.21 -17.88 -1.94
C PRO A 123 -6.50 -16.61 -2.76
N GLU A 124 -7.10 -15.60 -2.12
CA GLU A 124 -7.30 -14.28 -2.74
C GLU A 124 -5.95 -13.75 -3.23
N SER A 125 -5.89 -13.32 -4.49
CA SER A 125 -4.67 -12.74 -5.01
C SER A 125 -4.50 -11.35 -4.41
N VAL A 126 -3.25 -11.00 -4.06
CA VAL A 126 -2.95 -9.64 -3.54
C VAL A 126 -3.18 -8.59 -4.64
N THR A 127 -3.14 -9.02 -5.92
CA THR A 127 -3.55 -8.20 -7.06
C THR A 127 -5.04 -7.87 -7.09
N ASP A 128 -5.90 -8.64 -6.42
CA ASP A 128 -7.35 -8.39 -6.46
C ASP A 128 -7.81 -7.39 -5.38
N SER A 129 -7.07 -7.27 -4.27
CA SER A 129 -7.47 -6.47 -3.09
C SER A 129 -6.50 -5.31 -2.82
N ASN A 130 -6.39 -4.36 -3.76
CA ASN A 130 -5.51 -3.19 -3.62
C ASN A 130 -6.14 -1.88 -4.13
N PHE A 131 -5.46 -0.75 -3.90
CA PHE A 131 -5.98 0.59 -4.14
C PHE A 131 -6.40 0.76 -5.59
N VAL A 132 -5.55 0.33 -6.53
CA VAL A 132 -5.81 0.41 -7.97
C VAL A 132 -6.99 -0.48 -8.33
N SER A 133 -7.05 -1.71 -7.80
CA SER A 133 -8.15 -2.64 -8.05
C SER A 133 -9.49 -2.11 -7.54
N TYR A 134 -9.54 -1.52 -6.35
CA TYR A 134 -10.76 -0.89 -5.82
C TYR A 134 -11.15 0.37 -6.57
N LEU A 135 -10.17 1.18 -7.00
CA LEU A 135 -10.41 2.36 -7.80
C LEU A 135 -10.99 2.01 -9.17
N ASP A 136 -10.35 1.09 -9.90
CA ASP A 136 -10.82 0.60 -11.19
C ASP A 136 -12.18 -0.08 -11.06
N LEU A 137 -12.40 -0.87 -10.00
CA LEU A 137 -13.70 -1.49 -9.71
C LEU A 137 -14.78 -0.42 -9.46
N ALA A 138 -14.51 0.59 -8.63
CA ALA A 138 -15.44 1.68 -8.37
C ALA A 138 -15.82 2.42 -9.67
N LEU A 139 -14.82 2.80 -10.48
CA LEU A 139 -15.06 3.46 -11.77
C LEU A 139 -15.83 2.55 -12.74
N SER A 140 -15.55 1.24 -12.74
CA SER A 140 -16.26 0.28 -13.57
C SER A 140 -17.74 0.10 -13.18
N LEU A 141 -18.07 0.20 -11.88
CA LEU A 141 -19.45 0.13 -11.38
C LEU A 141 -20.23 1.41 -11.66
N ILE A 142 -19.54 2.55 -11.69
CA ILE A 142 -20.13 3.87 -11.96
C ILE A 142 -20.30 4.11 -13.47
N ALA A 143 -19.45 3.53 -14.33
CA ALA A 143 -19.48 3.77 -15.78
C ALA A 143 -20.80 3.38 -16.49
N PRO A 144 -21.51 2.28 -16.15
CA PRO A 144 -22.82 2.00 -16.71
C PRO A 144 -23.87 3.07 -16.33
N LEU A 145 -23.74 3.70 -15.16
CA LEU A 145 -24.63 4.77 -14.71
C LEU A 145 -24.41 6.07 -15.50
N THR A 146 -23.23 6.30 -16.09
CA THR A 146 -22.99 7.42 -17.00
C THR A 146 -23.55 7.16 -18.40
N VAL A 147 -23.41 5.91 -18.90
CA VAL A 147 -23.75 5.53 -20.29
C VAL A 147 -25.22 5.17 -20.49
N ALA A 148 -25.91 4.60 -19.49
CA ALA A 148 -27.30 4.17 -19.62
C ALA A 148 -28.24 5.31 -20.09
N SER A 149 -27.87 6.57 -19.86
CA SER A 149 -28.68 7.75 -20.19
C SER A 149 -28.67 8.21 -21.67
N ASP A 150 -27.85 7.63 -22.55
CA ASP A 150 -27.58 8.20 -23.89
C ASP A 150 -28.17 7.42 -25.09
N GLU A 151 -28.75 6.22 -24.91
CA GLU A 151 -29.28 5.43 -26.04
C GLU A 151 -30.81 5.45 -26.11
N GLY A 152 -31.36 5.71 -27.30
CA GLY A 152 -32.77 5.57 -27.66
C GLY A 152 -33.23 4.10 -27.66
N CYS A 153 -33.05 3.42 -26.53
CA CYS A 153 -33.57 2.09 -26.26
C CYS A 153 -35.07 2.14 -26.02
N VAL A 154 -35.74 1.04 -26.36
CA VAL A 154 -37.15 0.82 -26.04
C VAL A 154 -37.30 0.80 -24.51
N GLU A 155 -38.32 1.48 -23.96
CA GLU A 155 -38.54 1.68 -22.51
C GLU A 155 -38.34 0.41 -21.65
N ASP A 156 -38.80 -0.75 -22.13
CA ASP A 156 -38.69 -2.04 -21.40
C ASP A 156 -37.23 -2.58 -21.31
N GLU A 157 -36.42 -2.43 -22.36
CA GLU A 157 -35.00 -2.86 -22.33
C GLU A 157 -34.15 -1.89 -21.50
N TYR A 158 -34.53 -0.61 -21.49
CA TYR A 158 -33.90 0.41 -20.66
C TYR A 158 -34.15 0.15 -19.18
N GLU A 159 -35.41 -0.08 -18.76
CA GLU A 159 -35.73 -0.40 -17.36
C GLU A 159 -35.04 -1.70 -16.89
N THR A 160 -34.95 -2.72 -17.75
CA THR A 160 -34.30 -3.99 -17.39
C THR A 160 -32.80 -3.81 -17.17
N ARG A 161 -32.09 -3.14 -18.10
CA ARG A 161 -30.66 -2.79 -17.91
C ARG A 161 -30.45 -1.86 -16.72
N TYR A 162 -31.35 -0.91 -16.51
CA TYR A 162 -31.26 0.05 -15.42
C TYR A 162 -31.42 -0.64 -14.06
N ASN A 163 -32.35 -1.58 -13.93
CA ASN A 163 -32.54 -2.38 -12.72
C ASN A 163 -31.35 -3.30 -12.45
N GLU A 164 -30.76 -3.94 -13.48
CA GLU A 164 -29.51 -4.72 -13.33
C GLU A 164 -28.35 -3.83 -12.84
N VAL A 165 -28.20 -2.63 -13.40
CA VAL A 165 -27.18 -1.67 -12.99
C VAL A 165 -27.44 -1.12 -11.59
N ILE A 166 -28.70 -0.90 -11.18
CA ILE A 166 -29.05 -0.49 -9.81
C ILE A 166 -28.72 -1.58 -8.79
N VAL A 167 -28.98 -2.85 -9.10
CA VAL A 167 -28.66 -3.96 -8.21
C VAL A 167 -27.14 -4.07 -7.99
N GLU A 168 -26.34 -3.88 -9.04
CA GLU A 168 -24.87 -3.78 -8.90
C GLU A 168 -24.41 -2.48 -8.23
N SER A 169 -25.18 -1.39 -8.36
CA SER A 169 -24.87 -0.10 -7.71
C SER A 169 -24.93 -0.15 -6.18
N GLY A 170 -25.68 -1.10 -5.60
CA GLY A 170 -25.69 -1.38 -4.17
C GLY A 170 -24.33 -1.82 -3.62
N ARG A 171 -23.35 -2.14 -4.49
CA ARG A 171 -21.97 -2.48 -4.13
C ARG A 171 -21.00 -1.31 -4.25
N ILE A 172 -21.40 -0.17 -4.81
CA ILE A 172 -20.50 0.98 -4.99
C ILE A 172 -19.95 1.46 -3.64
N ARG A 173 -20.82 1.58 -2.64
CA ARG A 173 -20.41 2.02 -1.31
C ARG A 173 -19.40 1.10 -0.66
N SER A 174 -19.60 -0.22 -0.69
CA SER A 174 -18.64 -1.14 -0.07
C SER A 174 -17.27 -1.08 -0.74
N VAL A 175 -17.22 -0.92 -2.07
CA VAL A 175 -15.97 -0.73 -2.82
C VAL A 175 -15.31 0.62 -2.47
N ILE A 176 -16.10 1.70 -2.37
CA ILE A 176 -15.60 3.03 -1.98
C ILE A 176 -15.08 3.02 -0.54
N GLU A 177 -15.78 2.37 0.40
CA GLU A 177 -15.32 2.23 1.78
C GLU A 177 -14.01 1.41 1.86
N ALA A 178 -13.85 0.38 1.03
CA ALA A 178 -12.60 -0.36 0.91
C ALA A 178 -11.45 0.49 0.33
N LEU A 179 -11.72 1.27 -0.73
CA LEU A 179 -10.78 2.22 -1.33
C LEU A 179 -10.30 3.27 -0.31
N ILE A 180 -11.25 3.83 0.45
CA ILE A 180 -10.96 4.81 1.51
C ILE A 180 -10.14 4.17 2.63
N SER A 181 -10.50 2.96 3.06
CA SER A 181 -9.80 2.23 4.12
C SER A 181 -8.33 2.00 3.76
N GLN A 182 -8.04 1.61 2.51
CA GLN A 182 -6.66 1.50 2.04
C GLN A 182 -5.94 2.84 1.99
N THR A 183 -6.63 3.89 1.55
CA THR A 183 -6.08 5.24 1.51
C THR A 183 -5.74 5.75 2.92
N PHE A 184 -6.48 5.38 3.97
CA PHE A 184 -6.12 5.74 5.34
C PHE A 184 -4.88 5.03 5.86
N GLY A 185 -4.65 3.78 5.46
CA GLY A 185 -3.37 3.10 5.72
C GLY A 185 -2.18 3.90 5.16
N PHE A 186 -2.36 4.52 4.00
CA PHE A 186 -1.37 5.41 3.40
C PHE A 186 -1.25 6.77 4.11
N CYS A 187 -2.37 7.36 4.55
CA CYS A 187 -2.38 8.61 5.30
C CYS A 187 -1.53 8.59 6.58
N ASN A 188 -1.39 7.42 7.22
CA ASN A 188 -0.62 7.27 8.46
C ASN A 188 0.89 7.51 8.27
N VAL A 189 1.42 7.32 7.06
CA VAL A 189 2.84 7.50 6.77
C VAL A 189 3.19 8.86 6.16
N LEU A 190 2.18 9.67 5.84
CA LEU A 190 2.34 10.99 5.22
C LEU A 190 2.65 12.09 6.25
N PRO A 191 3.33 13.17 5.82
CA PRO A 191 3.40 14.41 6.58
C PRO A 191 2.00 14.95 6.91
N GLU A 192 1.86 15.71 8.01
CA GLU A 192 0.56 16.16 8.51
C GLU A 192 -0.25 16.97 7.48
N GLU A 193 0.41 17.82 6.70
CA GLU A 193 -0.23 18.65 5.66
C GLU A 193 -0.84 17.78 4.54
N ASP A 194 -0.05 16.84 4.04
CA ASP A 194 -0.49 15.91 2.99
C ASP A 194 -1.57 14.96 3.50
N ARG A 195 -1.42 14.47 4.74
CA ARG A 195 -2.43 13.65 5.42
C ARG A 195 -3.77 14.36 5.48
N LYS A 196 -3.81 15.61 5.97
CA LYS A 196 -5.06 16.41 6.04
C LYS A 196 -5.68 16.59 4.65
N ARG A 197 -4.85 16.88 3.64
CA ARG A 197 -5.30 17.05 2.26
C ARG A 197 -5.96 15.78 1.71
N VAL A 198 -5.29 14.64 1.80
CA VAL A 198 -5.81 13.35 1.29
C VAL A 198 -7.07 12.94 2.05
N THR A 199 -7.11 13.09 3.38
CA THR A 199 -8.31 12.83 4.18
C THR A 199 -9.51 13.67 3.71
N GLY A 200 -9.30 14.94 3.34
CA GLY A 200 -10.34 15.78 2.76
C GLY A 200 -10.90 15.24 1.44
N PHE A 201 -10.07 14.64 0.59
CA PHE A 201 -10.53 13.97 -0.63
C PHE A 201 -11.29 12.67 -0.33
N CYS A 202 -10.86 11.88 0.67
CA CYS A 202 -11.62 10.72 1.13
C CYS A 202 -13.02 11.11 1.62
N GLN A 203 -13.13 12.18 2.42
CA GLN A 203 -14.41 12.74 2.87
C GLN A 203 -15.29 13.16 1.70
N LYS A 204 -14.70 13.84 0.69
CA LYS A 204 -15.41 14.26 -0.51
C LYS A 204 -15.97 13.06 -1.30
N VAL A 205 -15.16 12.03 -1.54
CA VAL A 205 -15.58 10.81 -2.23
C VAL A 205 -16.73 10.13 -1.48
N LEU A 206 -16.62 9.99 -0.16
CA LEU A 206 -17.67 9.38 0.65
C LEU A 206 -18.97 10.20 0.61
N LYS A 207 -18.87 11.52 0.69
CA LYS A 207 -20.03 12.43 0.61
C LYS A 207 -20.77 12.31 -0.72
N GLU A 208 -20.05 12.29 -1.84
CA GLU A 208 -20.67 12.11 -3.15
C GLU A 208 -21.24 10.69 -3.33
N CYS A 209 -20.61 9.68 -2.74
CA CYS A 209 -21.15 8.31 -2.74
C CYS A 209 -22.49 8.22 -1.99
N VAL A 210 -22.57 8.79 -0.78
CA VAL A 210 -23.81 8.82 0.02
C VAL A 210 -24.89 9.66 -0.67
N ALA A 211 -24.51 10.76 -1.33
CA ALA A 211 -25.44 11.56 -2.12
C ALA A 211 -26.03 10.76 -3.30
N LEU A 212 -25.20 9.99 -4.00
CA LEU A 212 -25.63 9.11 -5.09
C LEU A 212 -26.62 8.05 -4.57
N GLU A 213 -26.35 7.42 -3.43
CA GLU A 213 -27.25 6.43 -2.82
C GLU A 213 -28.64 7.02 -2.50
N ARG A 214 -28.70 8.20 -1.91
CA ARG A 214 -29.97 8.87 -1.57
C ARG A 214 -30.80 9.22 -2.80
N GLU A 215 -30.15 9.67 -3.87
CA GLU A 215 -30.85 10.05 -5.10
C GLU A 215 -31.26 8.83 -5.94
N CYS A 216 -30.60 7.68 -5.79
CA CYS A 216 -31.02 6.42 -6.40
C CYS A 216 -32.48 6.03 -6.05
N GLU A 217 -32.98 6.45 -4.89
CA GLU A 217 -34.37 6.25 -4.43
C GLU A 217 -35.40 7.16 -5.15
N GLY A 218 -34.95 8.23 -5.81
CA GLY A 218 -35.79 9.21 -6.53
C GLY A 218 -36.04 8.86 -8.02
N LYS A 219 -37.06 9.49 -8.64
CA LYS A 219 -37.43 9.23 -10.06
C LYS A 219 -36.67 10.08 -11.10
N ASP A 220 -35.98 11.16 -10.70
CA ASP A 220 -35.35 12.07 -11.65
C ASP A 220 -33.99 11.56 -12.15
N THR A 221 -33.86 11.43 -13.48
CA THR A 221 -32.70 10.83 -14.15
C THR A 221 -31.56 11.82 -14.44
N SER A 222 -31.85 13.13 -14.52
CA SER A 222 -30.84 14.18 -14.74
C SER A 222 -29.94 14.41 -13.54
N ASP A 223 -30.51 14.39 -12.34
CA ASP A 223 -29.80 14.66 -11.09
C ASP A 223 -28.85 13.51 -10.77
N LYS A 224 -29.30 12.27 -11.03
CA LYS A 224 -28.46 11.07 -10.97
C LYS A 224 -27.23 11.15 -11.88
N LYS A 225 -27.37 11.58 -13.14
CA LYS A 225 -26.23 11.72 -14.07
C LYS A 225 -25.19 12.74 -13.55
N LEU A 226 -25.67 13.84 -12.98
CA LEU A 226 -24.79 14.83 -12.37
C LEU A 226 -24.04 14.23 -11.16
N ARG A 227 -24.73 13.50 -10.28
CA ARG A 227 -24.10 12.83 -9.12
C ARG A 227 -23.05 11.80 -9.49
N VAL A 228 -23.36 10.96 -10.47
CA VAL A 228 -22.42 9.97 -11.00
C VAL A 228 -21.16 10.66 -11.53
N SER A 229 -21.31 11.77 -12.26
CA SER A 229 -20.19 12.56 -12.76
C SER A 229 -19.40 13.25 -11.64
N MET A 230 -20.07 13.72 -10.59
CA MET A 230 -19.43 14.31 -9.41
C MET A 230 -18.62 13.28 -8.61
N LEU A 231 -19.17 12.08 -8.42
CA LEU A 231 -18.48 10.97 -7.77
C LEU A 231 -17.26 10.51 -8.59
N GLU A 232 -17.43 10.34 -9.91
CA GLU A 232 -16.32 10.02 -10.81
C GLU A 232 -15.21 11.08 -10.72
N SER A 233 -15.57 12.37 -10.77
CA SER A 233 -14.60 13.46 -10.60
C SER A 233 -13.92 13.45 -9.23
N ALA A 234 -14.63 13.08 -8.16
CA ALA A 234 -14.06 12.99 -6.82
C ALA A 234 -13.06 11.83 -6.72
N ILE A 235 -13.36 10.68 -7.34
CA ILE A 235 -12.46 9.52 -7.40
C ILE A 235 -11.17 9.87 -8.15
N TYR A 236 -11.25 10.54 -9.31
CA TYR A 236 -10.04 10.97 -10.04
C TYR A 236 -9.20 11.98 -9.25
N GLN A 237 -9.83 12.88 -8.49
CA GLN A 237 -9.11 13.81 -7.61
C GLN A 237 -8.39 13.07 -6.49
N LEU A 238 -9.05 12.08 -5.88
CA LEU A 238 -8.42 11.23 -4.87
C LEU A 238 -7.22 10.48 -5.46
N GLU A 239 -7.38 9.85 -6.62
CA GLU A 239 -6.30 9.16 -7.34
C GLU A 239 -5.10 10.09 -7.56
N THR A 240 -5.36 11.29 -8.12
CA THR A 240 -4.33 12.28 -8.43
C THR A 240 -3.54 12.67 -7.18
N HIS A 241 -4.22 12.97 -6.08
CA HIS A 241 -3.52 13.41 -4.87
C HIS A 241 -2.82 12.28 -4.10
N VAL A 242 -3.37 11.06 -4.10
CA VAL A 242 -2.67 9.88 -3.58
C VAL A 242 -1.38 9.65 -4.37
N ASN A 243 -1.48 9.70 -5.69
CA ASN A 243 -0.37 9.58 -6.62
C ASN A 243 0.74 10.63 -6.37
N GLU A 244 0.39 11.91 -6.27
CA GLU A 244 1.35 12.98 -5.96
C GLU A 244 2.03 12.77 -4.60
N CYS A 245 1.26 12.41 -3.57
CA CYS A 245 1.81 12.13 -2.25
C CYS A 245 2.74 10.92 -2.25
N LEU A 246 2.43 9.89 -3.06
CA LEU A 246 3.27 8.70 -3.20
C LEU A 246 4.63 9.03 -3.81
N LEU A 247 4.67 9.88 -4.84
CA LEU A 247 5.95 10.34 -5.42
C LEU A 247 6.78 11.14 -4.42
N ARG A 248 6.15 12.05 -3.65
CA ARG A 248 6.84 12.80 -2.59
C ARG A 248 7.38 11.85 -1.52
N LEU A 249 6.58 10.84 -1.13
CA LEU A 249 6.99 9.84 -0.15
C LEU A 249 8.17 9.00 -0.63
N VAL A 250 8.22 8.63 -1.92
CA VAL A 250 9.36 7.97 -2.54
C VAL A 250 10.62 8.83 -2.40
N TYR A 251 10.53 10.13 -2.72
CA TYR A 251 11.64 11.06 -2.53
C TYR A 251 12.07 11.15 -1.05
N ASP A 252 11.13 11.20 -0.11
CA ASP A 252 11.40 11.27 1.34
C ASP A 252 12.05 9.99 1.88
N THR A 253 11.73 8.84 1.28
CA THR A 253 12.10 7.53 1.83
C THR A 253 13.39 7.00 1.22
N PHE A 254 13.54 7.03 -0.11
CA PHE A 254 14.71 6.47 -0.79
C PHE A 254 15.93 7.39 -0.77
N GLY A 255 17.12 6.80 -0.92
CA GLY A 255 18.43 7.46 -0.74
C GLY A 255 19.23 6.74 0.34
N ASP A 256 19.99 7.49 1.16
CA ASP A 256 20.77 6.93 2.28
C ASP A 256 20.00 6.99 3.63
N THR A 257 18.67 6.96 3.59
CA THR A 257 17.85 7.11 4.81
C THR A 257 17.96 5.90 5.74
N ASP A 258 17.92 4.67 5.21
CA ASP A 258 18.11 3.45 5.99
C ASP A 258 19.47 3.41 6.70
N ARG A 259 20.56 3.68 5.97
CA ARG A 259 21.92 3.73 6.50
C ARG A 259 22.05 4.73 7.64
N ARG A 260 21.54 5.95 7.45
CA ARG A 260 21.58 6.99 8.49
C ARG A 260 20.78 6.59 9.73
N LEU A 261 19.59 6.00 9.56
CA LEU A 261 18.76 5.57 10.69
C LEU A 261 19.40 4.39 11.44
N LEU A 262 19.98 3.43 10.73
CA LEU A 262 20.70 2.30 11.33
C LEU A 262 21.97 2.75 12.07
N GLU A 263 22.72 3.69 11.50
CA GLU A 263 23.88 4.29 12.16
C GLU A 263 23.47 5.05 13.43
N GLN A 264 22.40 5.86 13.35
CA GLN A 264 21.82 6.55 14.52
C GLN A 264 21.38 5.57 15.60
N LEU A 265 20.68 4.49 15.24
CA LEU A 265 20.30 3.43 16.17
C LEU A 265 21.54 2.83 16.83
N ARG A 266 22.57 2.50 16.07
CA ARG A 266 23.82 1.93 16.60
C ARG A 266 24.52 2.88 17.55
N THR A 267 24.66 4.16 17.21
CA THR A 267 25.29 5.17 18.07
C THR A 267 24.49 5.39 19.35
N ASN A 268 23.17 5.44 19.24
CA ASN A 268 22.29 5.66 20.38
C ASN A 268 22.32 4.46 21.33
N VAL A 269 22.27 3.23 20.80
CA VAL A 269 22.37 2.00 21.60
C VAL A 269 23.73 1.90 22.30
N THR A 270 24.81 2.22 21.59
CA THR A 270 26.17 2.19 22.17
C THR A 270 26.36 3.26 23.24
N SER A 271 25.76 4.44 23.05
CA SER A 271 25.87 5.57 23.98
C SER A 271 24.95 5.46 25.20
N ALA A 272 23.83 4.74 25.06
CA ALA A 272 22.80 4.66 26.09
C ALA A 272 23.11 3.66 27.23
N GLY A 273 24.14 2.81 27.11
CA GLY A 273 24.71 1.97 28.17
C GLY A 273 23.75 1.48 29.26
N ASP A 274 23.29 0.21 29.19
CA ASP A 274 22.38 -0.43 30.16
C ASP A 274 21.11 0.38 30.53
N SER A 275 20.55 1.16 29.59
CA SER A 275 19.31 1.94 29.80
C SER A 275 18.01 1.14 29.61
N CYS A 276 16.98 1.49 30.40
CA CYS A 276 15.62 0.91 30.45
C CYS A 276 14.94 0.69 29.09
N GLU A 277 14.13 -0.38 29.00
CA GLU A 277 13.31 -0.76 27.83
C GLU A 277 12.41 0.38 27.28
N GLU A 278 11.96 1.32 28.11
CA GLU A 278 11.14 2.47 27.64
C GLU A 278 11.90 3.45 26.75
N GLN A 279 13.22 3.59 26.92
CA GLN A 279 14.04 4.45 26.04
C GLN A 279 14.28 3.77 24.68
N ILE A 280 14.23 2.44 24.63
CA ILE A 280 14.42 1.66 23.40
C ILE A 280 13.26 1.87 22.43
N ASP A 281 12.02 1.99 22.91
CA ASP A 281 10.86 2.30 22.06
C ASP A 281 10.95 3.69 21.43
N GLU A 282 11.33 4.72 22.18
CA GLU A 282 11.50 6.07 21.61
C GLU A 282 12.63 6.12 20.58
N LEU A 283 13.72 5.37 20.80
CA LEU A 283 14.86 5.33 19.89
C LEU A 283 14.53 4.64 18.55
N THR A 284 13.56 3.71 18.51
CA THR A 284 13.19 3.02 17.26
C THR A 284 12.10 3.69 16.46
N LYS A 285 11.31 4.60 17.04
CA LYS A 285 10.23 5.31 16.33
C LYS A 285 10.62 5.84 14.94
N PRO A 286 11.78 6.48 14.74
CA PRO A 286 12.17 6.96 13.41
C PRO A 286 12.38 5.82 12.41
N PHE A 287 12.92 4.70 12.86
CA PHE A 287 13.11 3.50 12.05
C PHE A 287 11.77 2.79 11.79
N ASP A 288 10.92 2.64 12.81
CA ASP A 288 9.59 2.03 12.67
C ASP A 288 8.73 2.79 11.64
N SER A 289 8.75 4.13 11.71
CA SER A 289 8.10 5.00 10.71
C SER A 289 8.69 4.80 9.30
N PHE A 290 10.01 4.64 9.20
CA PHE A 290 10.68 4.36 7.94
C PHE A 290 10.28 2.98 7.36
N VAL A 291 10.19 1.94 8.20
CA VAL A 291 9.71 0.61 7.78
C VAL A 291 8.28 0.72 7.26
N GLU A 292 7.40 1.44 7.95
CA GLU A 292 6.02 1.64 7.52
C GLU A 292 5.94 2.32 6.14
N ARG A 293 6.77 3.34 5.91
CA ARG A 293 6.88 4.00 4.59
C ARG A 293 7.34 3.05 3.50
N LEU A 294 8.35 2.21 3.75
CA LEU A 294 8.79 1.19 2.81
C LEU A 294 7.67 0.19 2.48
N MET A 295 6.92 -0.24 3.50
CA MET A 295 5.78 -1.15 3.30
C MET A 295 4.71 -0.51 2.43
N GLN A 296 4.31 0.74 2.72
CA GLN A 296 3.29 1.44 1.93
C GLN A 296 3.74 1.67 0.49
N ILE A 297 4.96 2.17 0.28
CA ILE A 297 5.53 2.34 -1.07
C ILE A 297 5.51 1.02 -1.83
N GLY A 298 5.94 -0.08 -1.20
CA GLY A 298 5.97 -1.38 -1.83
C GLY A 298 4.58 -1.94 -2.15
N LEU A 299 3.58 -1.73 -1.28
CA LEU A 299 2.20 -2.15 -1.51
C LEU A 299 1.61 -1.46 -2.75
N PHE A 300 1.74 -0.14 -2.85
CA PHE A 300 1.35 0.57 -4.07
C PHE A 300 2.16 0.08 -5.27
N ALA A 301 3.48 -0.07 -5.12
CA ALA A 301 4.33 -0.51 -6.21
C ALA A 301 3.96 -1.88 -6.78
N ILE A 302 3.45 -2.80 -5.95
CA ILE A 302 2.90 -4.09 -6.40
C ILE A 302 1.66 -3.87 -7.27
N SER A 303 0.76 -2.96 -6.88
CA SER A 303 -0.46 -2.63 -7.61
C SER A 303 -0.20 -1.96 -8.96
N TYR A 304 0.89 -1.19 -9.08
CA TYR A 304 1.28 -0.52 -10.32
C TYR A 304 2.23 -1.33 -11.20
N ALA A 305 2.75 -2.46 -10.71
CA ALA A 305 3.69 -3.27 -11.48
C ALA A 305 2.99 -3.93 -12.69
N ASP A 306 3.52 -3.69 -13.88
CA ASP A 306 3.04 -4.24 -15.15
C ASP A 306 3.47 -5.70 -15.40
N SER A 307 4.41 -6.18 -14.58
CA SER A 307 4.99 -7.51 -14.67
C SER A 307 4.83 -8.24 -13.34
N LEU A 308 4.22 -9.42 -13.39
CA LEU A 308 4.15 -10.32 -12.24
C LEU A 308 5.53 -10.63 -11.65
N LYS A 309 6.59 -10.61 -12.49
CA LYS A 309 7.98 -10.76 -12.04
C LYS A 309 8.41 -9.59 -11.15
N ILE A 310 8.12 -8.35 -11.54
CA ILE A 310 8.45 -7.16 -10.75
C ILE A 310 7.61 -7.16 -9.47
N ALA A 311 6.29 -7.36 -9.58
CA ALA A 311 5.39 -7.46 -8.43
C ALA A 311 5.86 -8.51 -7.42
N SER A 312 6.20 -9.72 -7.88
CA SER A 312 6.69 -10.81 -7.02
C SER A 312 8.05 -10.51 -6.40
N SER A 313 8.94 -9.82 -7.13
CA SER A 313 10.23 -9.39 -6.59
C SER A 313 10.06 -8.34 -5.49
N ILE A 314 9.16 -7.37 -5.69
CA ILE A 314 8.82 -6.36 -4.68
C ILE A 314 8.23 -7.02 -3.44
N ARG A 315 7.27 -7.95 -3.61
CA ARG A 315 6.72 -8.74 -2.50
C ARG A 315 7.80 -9.49 -1.73
N SER A 316 8.75 -10.10 -2.44
CA SER A 316 9.89 -10.78 -1.81
C SER A 316 10.72 -9.81 -0.97
N CYS A 317 11.04 -8.61 -1.47
CA CYS A 317 11.77 -7.61 -0.68
C CYS A 317 10.98 -7.19 0.57
N LEU A 318 9.69 -6.86 0.44
CA LEU A 318 8.85 -6.48 1.59
C LEU A 318 8.79 -7.58 2.65
N ALA A 319 8.59 -8.82 2.21
CA ALA A 319 8.46 -9.93 3.12
C ALA A 319 9.80 -10.27 3.82
N SER A 320 10.93 -9.91 3.20
CA SER A 320 12.26 -9.99 3.82
C SER A 320 12.47 -8.89 4.86
N LEU A 321 12.13 -7.64 4.51
CA LEU A 321 12.23 -6.48 5.41
C LEU A 321 11.35 -6.67 6.65
N GLU A 322 10.10 -7.13 6.47
CA GLU A 322 9.18 -7.43 7.58
C GLU A 322 9.75 -8.52 8.50
N ALA A 323 10.33 -9.57 7.92
CA ALA A 323 10.94 -10.63 8.73
C ALA A 323 12.18 -10.09 9.47
N LEU A 324 13.05 -9.36 8.79
CA LEU A 324 14.30 -8.82 9.35
C LEU A 324 14.07 -7.86 10.51
N ASP A 325 13.04 -7.02 10.46
CA ASP A 325 12.70 -6.06 11.51
C ASP A 325 12.64 -6.72 12.90
N SER A 326 12.05 -7.91 12.96
CA SER A 326 11.89 -8.69 14.20
C SER A 326 13.21 -9.25 14.77
N TYR A 327 14.31 -9.24 14.02
CA TYR A 327 15.61 -9.80 14.44
C TYR A 327 16.72 -8.75 14.46
N LEU A 328 16.73 -7.81 13.52
CA LEU A 328 17.74 -6.78 13.36
C LEU A 328 17.78 -5.87 14.58
N ILE A 329 16.63 -5.31 14.95
CA ILE A 329 16.52 -4.37 16.05
C ILE A 329 16.98 -5.01 17.38
N PRO A 330 16.46 -6.18 17.80
CA PRO A 330 17.00 -6.91 18.96
C PRO A 330 18.50 -7.21 18.88
N SER A 331 19.05 -7.46 17.68
CA SER A 331 20.48 -7.78 17.53
C SER A 331 21.41 -6.61 17.76
N LEU A 332 20.95 -5.39 17.49
CA LEU A 332 21.70 -4.16 17.76
C LEU A 332 21.83 -3.95 19.28
N TYR A 333 20.77 -4.22 20.06
CA TYR A 333 20.80 -4.08 21.52
C TYR A 333 21.67 -5.10 22.24
N LEU A 334 21.75 -6.34 21.72
CA LEU A 334 22.54 -7.39 22.37
C LEU A 334 24.05 -7.28 22.11
N GLY A 335 24.52 -6.26 21.38
CA GLY A 335 25.94 -6.05 21.10
C GLY A 335 26.57 -7.18 20.28
N ALA A 336 25.77 -7.95 19.53
CA ALA A 336 26.24 -9.06 18.72
C ALA A 336 26.75 -8.54 17.36
N ASP A 337 27.87 -7.80 17.37
CA ASP A 337 28.35 -7.00 16.23
C ASP A 337 28.41 -7.78 14.91
N ARG A 338 28.82 -9.06 14.91
CA ARG A 338 28.90 -9.87 13.69
C ARG A 338 27.52 -10.28 13.14
N ASN A 339 26.61 -10.67 14.03
CA ASN A 339 25.24 -11.09 13.64
C ASN A 339 24.41 -9.89 13.20
N SER A 340 24.48 -8.79 13.96
CA SER A 340 23.79 -7.55 13.62
C SER A 340 24.30 -7.00 12.29
N THR A 341 25.61 -7.02 12.02
CA THR A 341 26.17 -6.60 10.73
C THR A 341 25.67 -7.47 9.57
N LEU A 342 25.50 -8.78 9.75
CA LEU A 342 24.96 -9.64 8.70
C LEU A 342 23.48 -9.33 8.42
N LEU A 343 22.67 -9.17 9.47
CA LEU A 343 21.26 -8.75 9.33
C LEU A 343 21.13 -7.35 8.70
N GLU A 344 22.01 -6.42 9.08
CA GLU A 344 22.11 -5.07 8.52
C GLU A 344 22.46 -5.11 7.03
N ASN A 345 23.46 -5.90 6.65
CA ASN A 345 23.80 -6.07 5.23
C ASN A 345 22.64 -6.66 4.42
N HIS A 346 21.88 -7.60 5.01
CA HIS A 346 20.70 -8.15 4.36
C HIS A 346 19.60 -7.10 4.21
N TRP A 347 19.35 -6.31 5.26
CA TRP A 347 18.42 -5.18 5.22
C TRP A 347 18.76 -4.20 4.09
N LEU A 348 20.02 -3.75 4.04
CA LEU A 348 20.49 -2.80 3.04
C LEU A 348 20.40 -3.37 1.62
N GLU A 349 20.68 -4.67 1.43
CA GLU A 349 20.52 -5.33 0.13
C GLU A 349 19.05 -5.35 -0.32
N GLU A 350 18.12 -5.72 0.57
CA GLU A 350 16.69 -5.80 0.24
C GLU A 350 16.05 -4.42 0.07
N SER A 351 16.43 -3.44 0.91
CA SER A 351 16.02 -2.03 0.78
C SER A 351 16.48 -1.44 -0.56
N ALA A 352 17.74 -1.67 -0.94
CA ALA A 352 18.27 -1.23 -2.23
C ALA A 352 17.59 -1.93 -3.41
N ASN A 353 17.30 -3.23 -3.30
CA ASN A 353 16.56 -3.98 -4.31
C ASN A 353 15.13 -3.46 -4.48
N LEU A 354 14.43 -3.19 -3.38
CA LEU A 354 13.10 -2.58 -3.38
C LEU A 354 13.14 -1.22 -4.08
N CYS A 355 14.04 -0.33 -3.66
CA CYS A 355 14.25 0.99 -4.27
C CYS A 355 14.46 0.88 -5.80
N ARG A 356 15.35 -0.05 -6.23
CA ARG A 356 15.62 -0.29 -7.65
C ARG A 356 14.37 -0.78 -8.41
N LEU A 357 13.58 -1.67 -7.82
CA LEU A 357 12.36 -2.19 -8.45
C LEU A 357 11.28 -1.10 -8.55
N VAL A 358 11.12 -0.29 -7.51
CA VAL A 358 10.17 0.82 -7.50
C VAL A 358 10.58 1.90 -8.51
N HIS A 359 11.87 2.22 -8.64
CA HIS A 359 12.32 3.15 -9.67
C HIS A 359 12.04 2.69 -11.10
N LYS A 360 11.95 1.39 -11.36
CA LYS A 360 11.63 0.85 -12.68
C LYS A 360 10.15 0.98 -13.07
N ILE A 361 9.26 1.12 -12.10
CA ILE A 361 7.82 1.28 -12.38
C ILE A 361 7.42 2.76 -12.45
N ILE A 362 8.15 3.66 -11.78
CA ILE A 362 7.81 5.08 -11.75
C ILE A 362 7.89 5.71 -13.16
N ASP A 363 6.86 6.47 -13.57
CA ASP A 363 6.96 7.31 -14.76
C ASP A 363 7.97 8.43 -14.54
N THR A 364 9.04 8.42 -15.33
CA THR A 364 10.15 9.36 -15.18
C THR A 364 9.71 10.82 -15.32
N ASN A 365 8.70 11.12 -16.15
CA ASN A 365 8.23 12.49 -16.33
C ASN A 365 7.40 12.96 -15.12
N ALA A 366 6.50 12.13 -14.59
CA ALA A 366 5.78 12.41 -13.35
C ALA A 366 6.75 12.62 -12.17
N PHE A 367 7.80 11.79 -12.08
CA PHE A 367 8.82 11.92 -11.05
C PHE A 367 9.63 13.22 -11.17
N ALA A 368 9.95 13.63 -12.40
CA ALA A 368 10.61 14.91 -12.67
C ALA A 368 9.72 16.11 -12.31
N LEU A 369 8.44 16.06 -12.66
CA LEU A 369 7.46 17.11 -12.35
C LEU A 369 7.26 17.26 -10.85
N SER A 370 7.17 16.15 -10.11
CA SER A 370 7.08 16.18 -8.64
C SER A 370 8.29 16.86 -8.00
N LEU A 371 9.51 16.61 -8.50
CA LEU A 371 10.70 17.32 -8.00
C LEU A 371 10.72 18.79 -8.39
N LEU A 372 10.27 19.14 -9.59
CA LEU A 372 10.14 20.53 -10.01
C LEU A 372 9.21 21.31 -9.08
N GLU A 373 8.06 20.74 -8.74
CA GLU A 373 7.08 21.33 -7.81
C GLU A 373 7.68 21.55 -6.42
N MET A 374 8.40 20.56 -5.88
CA MET A 374 9.08 20.70 -4.58
C MET A 374 10.16 21.80 -4.59
N ILE A 375 10.92 21.91 -5.69
CA ILE A 375 11.93 22.96 -5.84
C ILE A 375 11.26 24.33 -6.01
N ASP A 376 10.19 24.44 -6.82
CA ASP A 376 9.40 25.67 -6.99
C ASP A 376 8.88 26.16 -5.64
N GLY A 377 8.18 25.31 -4.88
CA GLY A 377 7.62 25.66 -3.58
C GLY A 377 8.68 26.10 -2.56
N ALA A 378 9.83 25.43 -2.51
CA ALA A 378 10.92 25.84 -1.63
C ALA A 378 11.56 27.17 -2.06
N LEU A 379 11.74 27.38 -3.37
CA LEU A 379 12.28 28.62 -3.90
C LEU A 379 11.38 29.82 -3.57
N ASP A 380 10.06 29.64 -3.60
CA ASP A 380 9.09 30.68 -3.22
C ASP A 380 9.18 31.02 -1.72
N VAL A 381 9.28 30.01 -0.85
CA VAL A 381 9.48 30.21 0.59
C VAL A 381 10.81 30.91 0.88
N TRP A 382 11.89 30.51 0.20
CA TRP A 382 13.24 31.09 0.40
C TRP A 382 13.39 32.52 -0.09
N GLN A 383 12.42 33.07 -0.82
CA GLN A 383 12.36 34.52 -1.08
C GLN A 383 12.15 35.30 0.22
N GLN A 384 11.50 34.69 1.21
CA GLN A 384 11.19 35.29 2.50
C GLN A 384 12.17 34.83 3.58
N SER A 385 12.34 33.52 3.73
CA SER A 385 13.21 32.93 4.76
C SER A 385 13.92 31.68 4.24
N PHE A 386 15.25 31.74 4.17
CA PHE A 386 16.07 30.61 3.75
C PHE A 386 16.17 29.56 4.88
N SER A 387 16.03 28.28 4.52
CA SER A 387 16.17 27.15 5.43
C SER A 387 17.27 26.19 4.95
N LEU A 388 18.37 26.12 5.72
CA LEU A 388 19.48 25.20 5.43
C LEU A 388 19.06 23.72 5.47
N PRO A 389 18.28 23.24 6.47
CA PRO A 389 17.79 21.86 6.48
C PRO A 389 16.95 21.50 5.25
N GLN A 390 16.09 22.43 4.80
CA GLN A 390 15.29 22.22 3.59
C GLN A 390 16.17 22.18 2.33
N ALA A 391 17.25 22.96 2.28
CA ALA A 391 18.21 22.93 1.18
C ALA A 391 18.97 21.60 1.12
N LEU A 392 19.45 21.08 2.27
CA LEU A 392 20.07 19.75 2.37
C LEU A 392 19.12 18.66 1.85
N GLU A 393 17.86 18.73 2.26
CA GLU A 393 16.83 17.78 1.85
C GLU A 393 16.55 17.83 0.34
N LEU A 394 16.48 19.03 -0.26
CA LEU A 394 16.30 19.16 -1.70
C LEU A 394 17.49 18.67 -2.53
N VAL A 395 18.73 18.82 -2.04
CA VAL A 395 19.89 18.21 -2.69
C VAL A 395 19.74 16.69 -2.69
N ARG A 396 19.36 16.11 -1.54
CA ARG A 396 19.14 14.66 -1.41
C ARG A 396 18.06 14.16 -2.36
N LYS A 397 16.94 14.88 -2.49
CA LYS A 397 15.87 14.56 -3.46
C LYS A 397 16.36 14.66 -4.90
N ALA A 398 17.17 15.67 -5.22
CA ALA A 398 17.77 15.82 -6.55
C ALA A 398 18.73 14.67 -6.90
N ASP A 399 19.47 14.15 -5.90
CA ASP A 399 20.30 12.94 -6.01
C ASP A 399 19.47 11.68 -6.23
N VAL A 400 18.32 11.53 -5.55
CA VAL A 400 17.39 10.41 -5.81
C VAL A 400 16.89 10.44 -7.25
N PHE A 401 16.56 11.61 -7.79
CA PHE A 401 16.18 11.72 -9.21
C PHE A 401 17.33 11.38 -10.16
N LEU A 402 18.57 11.75 -9.81
CA LEU A 402 19.75 11.37 -10.58
C LEU A 402 19.90 9.83 -10.64
N GLN A 403 19.75 9.16 -9.51
CA GLN A 403 19.78 7.69 -9.44
C GLN A 403 18.65 7.06 -10.27
N HIS A 404 17.45 7.64 -10.24
CA HIS A 404 16.33 7.17 -11.07
C HIS A 404 16.65 7.23 -12.57
N LEU A 405 17.28 8.31 -13.05
CA LEU A 405 17.69 8.41 -14.46
C LEU A 405 18.76 7.38 -14.83
N GLU A 406 19.70 7.10 -13.93
CA GLU A 406 20.76 6.11 -14.15
C GLU A 406 20.20 4.68 -14.20
N LEU A 407 19.28 4.36 -13.29
CA LEU A 407 18.61 3.05 -13.26
C LEU A 407 17.74 2.79 -14.48
N ASN A 408 17.15 3.84 -15.04
CA ASN A 408 16.28 3.78 -16.22
C ASN A 408 16.97 4.27 -17.50
N ALA A 409 18.30 4.32 -17.53
CA ALA A 409 19.06 4.89 -18.64
C ALA A 409 18.72 4.27 -20.00
N SER A 410 18.46 2.96 -20.04
CA SER A 410 18.03 2.25 -21.26
C SER A 410 16.61 2.60 -21.69
N GLU A 411 15.69 2.77 -20.74
CA GLU A 411 14.27 3.01 -21.02
C GLU A 411 14.01 4.45 -21.48
N VAL A 412 14.74 5.40 -20.89
CA VAL A 412 14.68 6.82 -21.23
C VAL A 412 15.65 7.16 -22.37
N LYS A 413 16.41 6.18 -22.89
CA LYS A 413 17.41 6.37 -23.95
C LYS A 413 18.46 7.44 -23.64
N LEU A 414 18.86 7.51 -22.37
CA LEU A 414 19.70 8.56 -21.79
C LEU A 414 21.01 8.80 -22.56
N HIS A 415 21.59 7.75 -23.13
CA HIS A 415 22.87 7.80 -23.85
C HIS A 415 22.73 7.78 -25.38
N GLU A 416 21.56 7.44 -25.91
CA GLU A 416 21.30 7.39 -27.35
C GLU A 416 20.87 8.77 -27.86
N GLU A 417 20.14 9.53 -27.04
CA GLU A 417 19.70 10.86 -27.38
C GLU A 417 20.71 11.92 -26.96
N GLN A 418 21.34 12.54 -27.96
CA GLN A 418 22.39 13.53 -27.75
C GLN A 418 21.95 14.71 -26.87
N HIS A 419 20.71 15.19 -27.03
CA HIS A 419 20.17 16.29 -26.22
C HIS A 419 19.95 15.90 -24.76
N LEU A 420 19.34 14.74 -24.52
CA LEU A 420 19.07 14.26 -23.17
C LEU A 420 20.38 13.95 -22.42
N SER A 421 21.36 13.35 -23.11
CA SER A 421 22.69 13.08 -22.56
C SER A 421 23.40 14.35 -22.08
N ILE A 422 23.37 15.42 -22.88
CA ILE A 422 23.93 16.73 -22.51
C ILE A 422 23.19 17.31 -21.30
N HIS A 423 21.85 17.30 -21.31
CA HIS A 423 21.04 17.83 -20.21
C HIS A 423 21.23 17.05 -18.91
N TYR A 424 21.40 15.72 -18.98
CA TYR A 424 21.77 14.88 -17.85
C TYR A 424 23.14 15.26 -17.28
N GLY A 425 24.17 15.44 -18.13
CA GLY A 425 25.49 15.86 -17.68
C GLY A 425 25.48 17.24 -16.98
N ASP A 426 24.73 18.19 -17.54
CA ASP A 426 24.48 19.50 -16.95
C ASP A 426 23.79 19.41 -15.58
N TYR A 427 22.73 18.58 -15.48
CA TYR A 427 21.97 18.38 -14.25
C TYR A 427 22.84 17.73 -13.18
N ARG A 428 23.54 16.65 -13.50
CA ARG A 428 24.47 15.95 -12.59
C ARG A 428 25.51 16.90 -12.01
N THR A 429 26.12 17.74 -12.85
CA THR A 429 27.10 18.75 -12.41
C THR A 429 26.45 19.76 -11.45
N MET A 430 25.24 20.22 -11.76
CA MET A 430 24.53 21.18 -10.92
C MET A 430 24.09 20.59 -9.57
N VAL A 431 23.71 19.31 -9.52
CA VAL A 431 23.43 18.61 -8.25
C VAL A 431 24.67 18.60 -7.36
N LEU A 432 25.86 18.32 -7.93
CA LEU A 432 27.13 18.37 -7.20
C LEU A 432 27.47 19.78 -6.72
N GLU A 433 27.25 20.82 -7.53
CA GLU A 433 27.43 22.21 -7.11
C GLU A 433 26.51 22.60 -5.96
N CYS A 434 25.22 22.23 -6.03
CA CYS A 434 24.26 22.45 -4.96
C CYS A 434 24.65 21.71 -3.68
N ARG A 435 25.12 20.45 -3.79
CA ARG A 435 25.64 19.71 -2.65
C ARG A 435 26.83 20.41 -2.01
N ALA A 436 27.82 20.80 -2.81
CA ALA A 436 29.03 21.45 -2.31
C ALA A 436 28.72 22.78 -1.61
N ILE A 437 27.89 23.65 -2.21
CA ILE A 437 27.59 24.96 -1.61
C ILE A 437 26.79 24.84 -0.30
N VAL A 438 25.88 23.87 -0.22
CA VAL A 438 25.11 23.61 1.01
C VAL A 438 25.99 23.01 2.10
N GLN A 439 26.86 22.05 1.77
CA GLN A 439 27.83 21.49 2.72
C GLN A 439 28.83 22.53 3.22
N CYS A 440 29.29 23.46 2.36
CA CYS A 440 30.12 24.57 2.82
C CYS A 440 29.37 25.50 3.78
N ALA A 441 28.08 25.75 3.54
CA ALA A 441 27.24 26.56 4.43
C ALA A 441 26.96 25.88 5.78
N GLU A 442 26.98 24.54 5.82
CA GLU A 442 26.83 23.74 7.04
C GLU A 442 28.13 23.66 7.86
N GLN A 443 29.27 23.44 7.21
CA GLN A 443 30.55 23.15 7.88
C GLN A 443 31.36 24.39 8.25
N GLN A 444 31.24 25.47 7.48
CA GLN A 444 32.04 26.67 7.67
C GLN A 444 31.12 27.79 8.19
N ASN A 445 31.45 28.36 9.35
CA ASN A 445 30.93 29.67 9.82
C ASN A 445 31.34 30.84 8.87
N ALA A 446 31.69 30.56 7.61
CA ALA A 446 31.86 31.52 6.55
C ALA A 446 30.48 31.90 6.01
N SER A 447 30.17 33.20 6.00
CA SER A 447 28.88 33.70 5.52
C SER A 447 28.75 33.52 4.01
N ILE A 448 28.41 32.31 3.57
CA ILE A 448 27.91 32.12 2.20
C ILE A 448 26.58 32.87 2.14
N ASP A 449 26.53 33.89 1.28
CA ASP A 449 25.31 34.62 1.02
C ASP A 449 24.21 33.65 0.57
N THR A 450 23.09 33.64 1.30
CA THR A 450 21.93 32.78 1.02
C THR A 450 21.41 33.02 -0.38
N SER A 451 21.53 34.25 -0.92
CA SER A 451 21.14 34.57 -2.29
C SER A 451 21.91 33.73 -3.32
N ARG A 452 23.18 33.39 -3.02
CA ARG A 452 24.02 32.54 -3.88
C ARG A 452 23.56 31.10 -3.87
N ILE A 453 23.14 30.59 -2.71
CA ILE A 453 22.58 29.24 -2.56
C ILE A 453 21.27 29.15 -3.36
N VAL A 454 20.34 30.07 -3.12
CA VAL A 454 19.05 30.13 -3.83
C VAL A 454 19.25 30.24 -5.35
N LYS A 455 20.21 31.02 -5.82
CA LYS A 455 20.57 31.09 -7.25
C LYS A 455 20.98 29.73 -7.83
N ARG A 456 21.73 28.91 -7.09
CA ARG A 456 22.12 27.56 -7.55
C ARG A 456 20.92 26.62 -7.68
N PHE A 457 20.00 26.67 -6.73
CA PHE A 457 18.74 25.91 -6.85
C PHE A 457 17.86 26.36 -8.01
N ARG A 458 17.82 27.67 -8.34
CA ARG A 458 17.15 28.14 -9.57
C ARG A 458 17.80 27.57 -10.84
N VAL A 459 19.14 27.48 -10.86
CA VAL A 459 19.84 26.87 -12.00
C VAL A 459 19.55 25.37 -12.06
N LEU A 460 19.60 24.66 -10.93
CA LEU A 460 19.23 23.24 -10.84
C LEU A 460 17.83 22.99 -11.40
N GLN A 461 16.86 23.80 -10.99
CA GLN A 461 15.51 23.75 -11.52
C GLN A 461 15.48 23.94 -13.04
N GLY A 462 16.19 24.94 -13.56
CA GLY A 462 16.27 25.19 -14.99
C GLY A 462 16.89 24.02 -15.76
N LYS A 463 17.86 23.30 -15.19
CA LYS A 463 18.43 22.09 -15.78
C LYS A 463 17.43 20.92 -15.74
N LEU A 464 16.74 20.75 -14.62
CA LEU A 464 15.70 19.72 -14.46
C LEU A 464 14.54 19.92 -15.45
N ARG A 465 14.07 21.17 -15.64
CA ARG A 465 13.02 21.47 -16.64
C ARG A 465 13.45 21.04 -18.05
N LYS A 466 14.71 21.23 -18.43
CA LYS A 466 15.20 20.78 -19.75
C LYS A 466 15.10 19.27 -19.90
N ILE A 467 15.56 18.51 -18.90
CA ILE A 467 15.41 17.04 -18.87
C ILE A 467 13.93 16.66 -19.02
N GLN A 468 13.06 17.23 -18.19
CA GLN A 468 11.62 16.95 -18.19
C GLN A 468 10.98 17.23 -19.56
N THR A 469 11.31 18.35 -20.21
CA THR A 469 10.78 18.69 -21.53
C THR A 469 11.24 17.72 -22.62
N THR A 470 12.50 17.25 -22.57
CA THR A 470 13.02 16.28 -23.53
C THR A 470 12.33 14.93 -23.36
N ILE A 471 12.20 14.44 -22.13
CA ILE A 471 11.49 13.17 -21.83
C ILE A 471 10.04 13.24 -22.31
N SER A 472 9.36 14.35 -22.04
CA SER A 472 7.98 14.60 -22.50
C SER A 472 7.84 14.60 -24.03
N ALA A 473 8.82 15.13 -24.76
CA ALA A 473 8.81 15.16 -26.22
C ALA A 473 8.93 13.74 -26.81
N ASN A 474 9.86 12.94 -26.29
CA ASN A 474 10.09 11.57 -26.76
C ASN A 474 8.89 10.66 -26.50
N ALA A 475 8.18 10.89 -25.38
CA ALA A 475 6.95 10.16 -25.07
C ALA A 475 5.83 10.43 -26.08
N LYS A 476 5.82 11.60 -26.73
CA LYS A 476 4.85 11.93 -27.79
C LYS A 476 5.24 11.32 -29.14
N GLU A 477 6.52 11.34 -29.49
CA GLU A 477 7.03 10.73 -30.74
C GLU A 477 6.88 9.21 -30.77
N ALA A 478 7.10 8.54 -29.62
CA ALA A 478 6.90 7.09 -29.49
C ALA A 478 5.45 6.64 -29.70
N LYS A 479 4.46 7.55 -29.57
CA LYS A 479 3.03 7.24 -29.85
C LYS A 479 2.68 7.33 -31.34
N THR A 480 3.56 7.86 -32.19
CA THR A 480 3.29 8.10 -33.62
C THR A 480 3.89 7.02 -34.54
N MET A 481 4.77 6.14 -34.04
CA MET A 481 5.33 5.04 -34.83
C MET A 481 4.59 3.71 -34.57
N VAL A 482 3.77 3.30 -35.54
CA VAL A 482 3.25 1.92 -35.63
C VAL A 482 4.42 0.98 -35.95
N PRO A 483 4.63 -0.14 -35.26
CA PRO A 483 5.65 -1.10 -35.66
C PRO A 483 5.12 -1.91 -36.85
N VAL A 484 5.85 -1.82 -37.96
CA VAL A 484 5.72 -2.72 -39.12
C VAL A 484 6.36 -4.05 -38.73
N GLU A 485 5.54 -5.11 -38.65
CA GLU A 485 6.03 -6.48 -38.47
C GLU A 485 6.75 -6.96 -39.76
N GLU A 486 8.05 -7.21 -39.65
CA GLU A 486 8.79 -7.98 -40.66
C GLU A 486 8.71 -9.48 -40.32
N ASN A 487 8.01 -10.21 -41.20
CA ASN A 487 7.93 -11.66 -41.24
C ASN A 487 9.23 -12.29 -41.77
N ALA A 488 9.80 -13.25 -41.04
CA ALA A 488 10.52 -14.39 -41.63
C ALA A 488 10.53 -15.62 -40.68
N PRO A 489 10.36 -16.86 -41.19
CA PRO A 489 10.06 -18.04 -40.38
C PRO A 489 11.28 -18.96 -40.14
N SER A 490 11.33 -19.62 -38.98
CA SER A 490 12.05 -20.90 -38.78
C SER A 490 11.48 -21.64 -37.55
N PRO A 491 11.34 -22.98 -37.58
CA PRO A 491 10.38 -23.67 -36.73
C PRO A 491 11.00 -24.40 -35.52
N GLU A 492 10.10 -24.82 -34.62
CA GLU A 492 10.25 -25.81 -33.54
C GLU A 492 10.94 -25.38 -32.24
N ARG A 493 10.25 -24.52 -31.45
CA ARG A 493 10.22 -24.64 -29.97
C ARG A 493 9.11 -23.86 -29.18
N PRO A 494 7.89 -23.52 -29.66
CA PRO A 494 7.09 -22.52 -28.95
C PRO A 494 5.86 -23.01 -28.16
N SER A 495 5.62 -24.31 -27.96
CA SER A 495 4.37 -24.76 -27.30
C SER A 495 4.29 -24.48 -25.80
N ILE A 496 5.43 -24.29 -25.10
CA ILE A 496 5.44 -24.10 -23.64
C ILE A 496 5.47 -22.61 -23.27
N GLU A 497 6.21 -21.79 -24.01
CA GLU A 497 6.23 -20.33 -23.80
C GLU A 497 4.93 -19.65 -24.26
N ALA A 498 4.23 -20.19 -25.27
CA ALA A 498 2.96 -19.63 -25.74
C ALA A 498 1.86 -19.74 -24.69
N ASN A 499 1.71 -20.90 -24.03
CA ASN A 499 0.69 -21.10 -23.00
C ASN A 499 0.92 -20.22 -21.76
N VAL A 500 2.18 -19.97 -21.42
CA VAL A 500 2.57 -19.06 -20.34
C VAL A 500 2.24 -17.61 -20.74
N ARG A 501 2.52 -17.19 -21.97
CA ARG A 501 2.20 -15.85 -22.49
C ARG A 501 0.70 -15.59 -22.62
N GLU A 502 -0.08 -16.61 -22.98
CA GLU A 502 -1.53 -16.53 -23.16
C GLU A 502 -2.26 -16.41 -21.81
N LEU A 503 -1.79 -17.09 -20.77
CA LEU A 503 -2.21 -16.88 -19.37
C LEU A 503 -1.94 -15.45 -18.86
N PHE A 504 -0.92 -14.77 -19.40
CA PHE A 504 -0.52 -13.41 -18.98
C PHE A 504 -1.11 -12.26 -19.82
N SER A 505 -1.92 -12.56 -20.85
CA SER A 505 -2.45 -11.54 -21.78
C SER A 505 -3.96 -11.25 -21.59
N ALA A 506 -4.66 -12.01 -20.74
CA ALA A 506 -6.12 -12.00 -20.66
C ALA A 506 -6.75 -10.86 -19.84
N SER A 507 -5.97 -9.99 -19.20
CA SER A 507 -6.47 -8.95 -18.30
C SER A 507 -6.38 -7.55 -18.92
N GLN A 508 -7.24 -7.24 -19.91
CA GLN A 508 -7.42 -5.86 -20.37
C GLN A 508 -8.79 -5.32 -19.91
N VAL A 509 -8.78 -4.71 -18.72
CA VAL A 509 -9.86 -3.91 -18.15
C VAL A 509 -9.72 -2.45 -18.65
N ARG A 510 -10.80 -1.65 -18.61
CA ARG A 510 -10.71 -0.19 -18.77
C ARG A 510 -9.91 0.40 -17.59
N LEU A 511 -8.61 0.54 -17.76
CA LEU A 511 -7.69 1.14 -16.79
C LEU A 511 -7.84 2.66 -16.75
N SER A 512 -7.79 3.24 -15.54
CA SER A 512 -7.63 4.68 -15.34
C SER A 512 -6.45 5.24 -16.16
N SER A 513 -6.70 6.33 -16.90
CA SER A 513 -5.69 6.95 -17.78
C SER A 513 -4.65 7.82 -17.05
N THR A 514 -4.76 7.93 -15.72
CA THR A 514 -3.99 8.84 -14.86
C THR A 514 -2.93 8.16 -13.98
N ASN A 515 -2.69 6.86 -14.16
CA ASN A 515 -1.66 6.14 -13.43
C ASN A 515 -0.25 6.71 -13.69
N ILE A 516 0.32 7.42 -12.70
CA ILE A 516 1.65 8.04 -12.76
C ILE A 516 2.81 7.08 -12.51
N LEU A 517 2.51 5.84 -12.09
CA LEU A 517 3.47 4.74 -12.00
C LEU A 517 3.33 3.81 -13.21
N TYR A 518 2.70 4.29 -14.29
CA TYR A 518 2.44 3.50 -15.49
C TYR A 518 2.54 4.32 -16.77
N ARG A 519 3.07 3.68 -17.82
CA ARG A 519 3.09 4.20 -19.20
C ARG A 519 1.99 3.51 -20.00
N SER A 520 0.88 4.20 -20.26
CA SER A 520 -0.20 3.71 -21.12
C SER A 520 0.28 3.38 -22.54
N ARG A 521 0.47 2.08 -22.82
CA ARG A 521 0.58 1.53 -24.18
C ARG A 521 -0.82 1.09 -24.63
N ARG A 522 -1.67 2.03 -25.06
CA ARG A 522 -2.97 1.70 -25.68
C ARG A 522 -2.81 1.39 -27.17
N GLY A 523 -3.26 0.21 -27.57
CA GLY A 523 -3.87 -0.04 -28.89
C GLY A 523 -5.38 0.25 -28.83
N GLU A 524 -6.05 0.26 -29.98
CA GLU A 524 -7.47 0.61 -30.13
C GLU A 524 -8.45 -0.35 -29.39
N PRO A 525 -9.67 0.11 -29.06
CA PRO A 525 -10.61 -0.63 -28.25
C PRO A 525 -11.26 -1.79 -29.03
N GLY A 526 -10.86 -3.02 -28.70
CA GLY A 526 -11.56 -4.22 -29.13
C GLY A 526 -12.88 -4.41 -28.36
N LYS A 527 -14.01 -4.37 -29.07
CA LYS A 527 -15.31 -4.79 -28.53
C LYS A 527 -15.32 -6.30 -28.28
N ARG A 528 -15.07 -6.77 -27.05
CA ARG A 528 -15.53 -8.09 -26.57
C ARG A 528 -15.91 -8.05 -25.09
N ARG A 529 -17.00 -8.78 -24.82
CA ARG A 529 -17.75 -8.93 -23.57
C ARG A 529 -16.88 -9.65 -22.54
N LEU A 530 -16.67 -9.05 -21.36
CA LEU A 530 -15.98 -9.67 -20.22
C LEU A 530 -16.96 -10.56 -19.45
N GLU A 531 -16.50 -11.76 -19.12
CA GLU A 531 -17.12 -12.63 -18.11
C GLU A 531 -16.75 -12.09 -16.72
N ALA A 532 -17.60 -11.24 -16.17
CA ALA A 532 -17.50 -10.69 -14.81
C ALA A 532 -17.73 -11.75 -13.70
N ALA A 533 -17.95 -13.02 -14.06
CA ALA A 533 -18.41 -14.08 -13.16
C ALA A 533 -17.46 -14.37 -11.98
N SER A 534 -16.14 -14.17 -12.14
CA SER A 534 -15.18 -14.53 -11.07
C SER A 534 -15.02 -13.47 -9.97
N LEU A 535 -15.48 -12.23 -10.18
CA LEU A 535 -15.54 -11.17 -9.15
C LEU A 535 -16.95 -11.06 -8.52
N LEU A 536 -17.87 -11.93 -8.95
CA LEU A 536 -19.28 -11.95 -8.53
C LEU A 536 -19.55 -12.89 -7.34
N GLU A 537 -18.55 -13.63 -6.83
CA GLU A 537 -18.67 -14.48 -5.64
C GLU A 537 -18.10 -13.83 -4.36
N ILE A 538 -18.22 -12.50 -4.22
CA ILE A 538 -17.86 -11.80 -2.98
C ILE A 538 -18.95 -12.05 -1.91
N ASN A 539 -18.84 -13.18 -1.22
CA ASN A 539 -19.55 -13.48 0.03
C ASN A 539 -18.73 -13.03 1.27
N THR A 540 -17.95 -11.96 1.18
CA THR A 540 -16.98 -11.57 2.24
C THR A 540 -17.50 -10.54 3.25
N PHE A 541 -18.82 -10.41 3.43
CA PHE A 541 -19.34 -9.65 4.58
C PHE A 541 -19.27 -10.44 5.90
N THR A 542 -19.21 -11.78 5.84
CA THR A 542 -19.16 -12.63 7.04
C THR A 542 -17.75 -12.71 7.64
N ASP A 543 -16.68 -12.60 6.84
CA ASP A 543 -15.30 -12.78 7.32
C ASP A 543 -14.67 -11.54 7.93
N ILE A 544 -15.13 -10.34 7.55
CA ILE A 544 -14.73 -9.08 8.18
C ILE A 544 -15.34 -8.96 9.59
N ILE A 545 -16.50 -9.59 9.84
CA ILE A 545 -17.17 -9.58 11.15
C ILE A 545 -16.73 -10.77 12.04
N THR A 546 -16.46 -11.95 11.49
CA THR A 546 -15.97 -13.09 12.30
C THR A 546 -14.53 -12.89 12.79
N HIS A 547 -13.71 -12.11 12.08
CA HIS A 547 -12.41 -11.66 12.58
C HIS A 547 -12.49 -10.64 13.73
N ARG A 548 -13.65 -9.98 13.96
CA ARG A 548 -13.87 -9.09 15.11
C ARG A 548 -14.24 -9.83 16.42
N THR A 549 -14.55 -11.12 16.38
CA THR A 549 -15.13 -11.83 17.56
C THR A 549 -14.32 -13.03 18.05
N ARG A 550 -13.20 -13.39 17.42
CA ARG A 550 -12.36 -14.51 17.86
C ARG A 550 -11.14 -14.06 18.66
N ASP A 551 -11.38 -13.66 19.90
CA ASP A 551 -10.40 -13.84 20.97
C ASP A 551 -11.10 -13.99 22.33
N ARG A 552 -11.40 -15.25 22.70
CA ARG A 552 -11.64 -15.68 24.08
C ARG A 552 -11.60 -17.21 24.15
N ALA A 553 -10.40 -17.75 24.26
CA ALA A 553 -10.20 -19.03 24.93
C ALA A 553 -9.45 -18.73 26.23
N VAL A 554 -10.24 -18.57 27.31
CA VAL A 554 -9.75 -18.58 28.68
C VAL A 554 -9.20 -19.98 28.96
N THR A 555 -7.88 -20.11 29.12
CA THR A 555 -7.30 -21.29 29.76
C THR A 555 -6.74 -20.87 31.11
N THR A 556 -7.44 -21.30 32.16
CA THR A 556 -6.96 -21.33 33.54
C THR A 556 -5.70 -22.19 33.67
N PRO A 557 -4.82 -21.93 34.64
CA PRO A 557 -3.51 -22.57 34.72
C PRO A 557 -3.58 -23.88 35.51
N GLU A 558 -3.27 -25.01 34.86
CA GLU A 558 -2.87 -26.22 35.58
C GLU A 558 -1.34 -26.28 35.73
N LYS A 559 -0.94 -26.62 36.95
CA LYS A 559 0.41 -26.56 37.48
C LYS A 559 1.29 -27.69 36.94
N GLY A 560 2.52 -27.32 36.59
CA GLY A 560 3.68 -28.20 36.70
C GLY A 560 4.31 -28.65 35.38
N SER A 561 5.27 -27.88 34.87
CA SER A 561 6.51 -28.41 34.26
C SER A 561 7.46 -27.25 33.91
N VAL A 562 8.64 -27.30 34.50
CA VAL A 562 9.73 -26.34 34.31
C VAL A 562 10.44 -26.65 32.99
N ARG A 563 10.08 -25.94 31.92
CA ARG A 563 10.93 -25.73 30.72
C ARG A 563 10.38 -24.52 29.96
N ARG A 564 10.95 -23.33 30.22
CA ARG A 564 10.65 -22.12 29.46
C ARG A 564 11.13 -22.32 28.02
N LYS A 565 10.20 -22.62 27.10
CA LYS A 565 10.41 -22.39 25.66
C LYS A 565 10.35 -20.86 25.45
N PRO A 566 11.20 -20.25 24.60
CA PRO A 566 10.97 -18.88 24.18
C PRO A 566 9.65 -18.88 23.38
N LEU A 567 8.67 -18.14 23.86
CA LEU A 567 7.36 -18.04 23.22
C LEU A 567 7.52 -17.40 21.84
N ARG A 568 7.15 -18.15 20.80
CA ARG A 568 6.66 -17.63 19.51
C ARG A 568 5.61 -16.55 19.78
N ARG A 569 5.97 -15.30 19.54
CA ARG A 569 5.05 -14.19 19.27
C ARG A 569 5.74 -13.35 18.20
N ASN A 570 4.96 -12.79 17.25
CA ASN A 570 5.40 -11.55 16.59
C ASN A 570 5.94 -10.64 17.69
N SER A 571 7.04 -9.92 17.44
CA SER A 571 7.55 -8.95 18.42
C SER A 571 6.35 -8.19 18.99
N LEU A 572 6.22 -8.14 20.33
CA LEU A 572 5.10 -7.46 20.98
C LEU A 572 4.95 -6.04 20.40
N ARG A 573 6.08 -5.44 20.00
CA ARG A 573 6.16 -4.19 19.24
C ARG A 573 5.45 -4.26 17.88
N VAL A 574 5.75 -5.21 17.01
CA VAL A 574 5.08 -5.37 15.70
C VAL A 574 3.57 -5.64 15.86
N ALA A 575 3.19 -6.46 16.84
CA ALA A 575 1.79 -6.75 17.12
C ALA A 575 1.04 -5.52 17.70
N MET A 576 1.68 -4.78 18.61
CA MET A 576 1.13 -3.54 19.15
C MET A 576 1.10 -2.42 18.13
N PHE A 577 2.10 -2.31 17.26
CA PHE A 577 2.17 -1.33 16.19
C PHE A 577 1.09 -1.60 15.13
N LYS A 578 0.96 -2.84 14.65
CA LYS A 578 -0.14 -3.23 13.74
C LYS A 578 -1.52 -3.04 14.38
N LYS A 579 -1.64 -3.27 15.69
CA LYS A 579 -2.88 -3.01 16.43
C LYS A 579 -3.16 -1.50 16.51
N GLN A 580 -2.17 -0.69 16.89
CA GLN A 580 -2.27 0.76 16.96
C GLN A 580 -2.63 1.37 15.61
N GLN A 581 -2.05 0.87 14.52
CA GLN A 581 -2.38 1.28 13.16
C GLN A 581 -3.84 0.97 12.81
N ARG A 582 -4.33 -0.23 13.15
CA ARG A 582 -5.75 -0.59 12.96
C ARG A 582 -6.68 0.29 13.79
N ASP A 583 -6.32 0.55 15.05
CA ASP A 583 -7.10 1.37 15.97
C ASP A 583 -7.14 2.83 15.45
N GLN A 584 -6.03 3.38 14.95
CA GLN A 584 -5.96 4.71 14.35
C GLN A 584 -6.73 4.82 13.04
N THR A 585 -6.66 3.82 12.16
CA THR A 585 -7.44 3.78 10.92
C THR A 585 -8.95 3.69 11.22
N ALA A 586 -9.34 2.92 12.24
CA ALA A 586 -10.72 2.83 12.68
C ALA A 586 -11.21 4.16 13.30
N GLU A 587 -10.40 4.79 14.15
CA GLU A 587 -10.71 6.10 14.75
C GLU A 587 -10.88 7.19 13.67
N MET A 588 -10.01 7.21 12.67
CA MET A 588 -10.10 8.16 11.55
C MET A 588 -11.38 7.94 10.73
N TYR A 589 -11.76 6.68 10.48
CA TYR A 589 -12.98 6.35 9.76
C TYR A 589 -14.23 6.77 10.55
N GLU A 590 -14.29 6.47 11.85
CA GLU A 590 -15.43 6.85 12.71
C GLU A 590 -15.52 8.37 12.91
N SER A 591 -14.39 9.08 13.03
CA SER A 591 -14.38 10.55 13.10
C SER A 591 -15.02 11.17 11.85
N ILE A 592 -14.69 10.65 10.67
CA ILE A 592 -15.22 11.16 9.40
C ILE A 592 -16.70 10.85 9.25
N LYS A 593 -17.11 9.64 9.64
CA LYS A 593 -18.51 9.25 9.66
C LYS A 593 -19.31 10.15 10.59
N SER A 594 -18.81 10.40 11.80
CA SER A 594 -19.41 11.32 12.76
C SER A 594 -19.47 12.77 12.24
N ASP A 595 -18.42 13.27 11.59
CA ASP A 595 -18.39 14.62 11.02
C ASP A 595 -19.41 14.78 9.88
N ILE A 596 -19.60 13.73 9.06
CA ILE A 596 -20.62 13.69 8.01
C ILE A 596 -22.02 13.67 8.65
N ASP A 597 -22.23 12.84 9.68
CA ASP A 597 -23.51 12.75 10.40
C ASP A 597 -23.86 14.07 11.12
N LEU A 598 -22.86 14.78 11.66
CA LEU A 598 -23.01 16.11 12.25
C LEU A 598 -23.38 17.17 11.20
N GLN A 599 -22.70 17.19 10.05
CA GLN A 599 -23.07 18.10 8.95
C GLN A 599 -24.48 17.82 8.41
N ILE A 600 -24.91 16.56 8.38
CA ILE A 600 -26.28 16.19 8.02
C ILE A 600 -27.28 16.71 9.06
N THR A 601 -26.94 16.60 10.35
CA THR A 601 -27.77 17.10 11.45
C THR A 601 -27.89 18.63 11.41
N GLU A 602 -26.80 19.35 11.16
CA GLU A 602 -26.81 20.82 11.00
C GLU A 602 -27.66 21.26 9.80
N ILE A 603 -27.55 20.56 8.65
CA ILE A 603 -28.37 20.85 7.47
C ILE A 603 -29.86 20.55 7.74
N LEU A 604 -30.17 19.49 8.49
CA LEU A 604 -31.54 19.16 8.87
C LEU A 604 -32.12 20.16 9.88
N ASP A 605 -31.33 20.64 10.82
CA ASP A 605 -31.71 21.70 11.77
C ASP A 605 -31.96 23.02 11.02
N GLU A 606 -31.10 23.40 10.07
CA GLU A 606 -31.31 24.58 9.21
C GLU A 606 -32.56 24.47 8.33
N LEU A 607 -32.86 23.28 7.78
CA LEU A 607 -34.08 23.03 7.01
C LEU A 607 -35.35 23.01 7.87
N THR A 608 -35.23 22.59 9.13
CA THR A 608 -36.32 22.63 10.12
C THR A 608 -36.63 24.08 10.51
N ASP A 609 -35.60 24.91 10.73
CA ASP A 609 -35.73 26.35 10.98
C ASP A 609 -36.31 27.11 9.77
N LEU A 610 -35.99 26.70 8.54
CA LEU A 610 -36.60 27.25 7.33
C LEU A 610 -38.08 26.83 7.20
N SER A 611 -38.46 25.62 7.59
CA SER A 611 -39.87 25.19 7.59
C SER A 611 -40.73 25.94 8.61
N HIS A 612 -40.14 26.47 9.68
CA HIS A 612 -40.84 27.34 10.64
C HIS A 612 -41.09 28.76 10.13
N THR A 613 -40.31 29.25 9.14
CA THR A 613 -40.50 30.60 8.57
C THR A 613 -41.59 30.69 7.50
N PHE A 614 -41.96 29.58 6.86
CA PHE A 614 -43.03 29.54 5.83
C PHE A 614 -44.44 29.19 6.36
N SER A 615 -44.59 28.87 7.65
CA SER A 615 -45.89 28.48 8.26
C SER A 615 -46.67 29.64 8.92
N THR A 616 -46.48 30.88 8.46
CA THR A 616 -47.30 32.02 8.92
C THR A 616 -47.96 32.77 7.76
N HIS A 617 -49.07 32.24 7.26
CA HIS A 617 -50.03 33.03 6.48
C HIS A 617 -51.11 33.65 7.39
N PRO A 618 -51.51 34.92 7.17
CA PRO A 618 -52.38 35.67 8.05
C PRO A 618 -53.86 35.46 7.72
N ALA A 619 -54.66 35.02 8.69
CA ALA A 619 -56.11 34.96 8.57
C ALA A 619 -56.80 35.92 9.57
N GLY A 620 -57.53 36.89 9.01
CA GLY A 620 -58.84 37.34 9.50
C GLY A 620 -58.96 38.02 10.86
N LYS A 621 -59.05 39.36 10.87
CA LYS A 621 -59.59 40.15 11.99
C LYS A 621 -61.12 39.98 12.11
N SER A 622 -61.61 39.55 13.29
CA SER A 622 -62.84 40.11 13.88
C SER A 622 -62.85 40.02 15.40
N ARG A 623 -62.98 41.20 16.02
CA ARG A 623 -63.49 41.57 17.38
C ARG A 623 -64.49 40.56 18.00
N THR A 624 -64.61 40.34 19.32
CA THR A 624 -64.43 41.22 20.51
C THR A 624 -64.46 40.41 21.83
N THR A 625 -63.70 40.88 22.83
CA THR A 625 -63.91 40.86 24.31
C THR A 625 -64.16 39.56 25.08
N GLY A 626 -63.25 39.25 26.01
CA GLY A 626 -63.50 38.38 27.16
C GLY A 626 -62.22 38.04 27.92
N THR A 627 -62.07 38.58 29.12
CA THR A 627 -60.97 38.42 30.08
C THR A 627 -60.90 36.97 30.61
N GLU A 628 -59.72 36.34 30.64
CA GLU A 628 -59.21 35.47 31.74
C GLU A 628 -57.86 34.77 31.39
N GLN A 629 -56.87 34.99 32.28
CA GLN A 629 -55.69 34.19 32.72
C GLN A 629 -54.77 33.39 31.76
N PRO A 630 -53.46 33.25 32.10
CA PRO A 630 -52.44 32.69 31.22
C PRO A 630 -52.38 31.16 31.33
N VAL A 631 -52.57 30.47 30.20
CA VAL A 631 -52.26 29.03 30.07
C VAL A 631 -51.05 28.88 29.16
N THR A 632 -49.95 28.41 29.73
CA THR A 632 -48.75 27.93 29.03
C THR A 632 -49.12 26.85 28.02
N PRO A 633 -48.72 26.93 26.72
CA PRO A 633 -48.84 25.80 25.84
C PRO A 633 -47.74 24.77 26.15
N ILE A 634 -48.22 23.65 26.66
CA ILE A 634 -47.52 22.42 26.97
C ILE A 634 -46.86 21.87 25.69
N ARG A 635 -45.55 21.61 25.77
CA ARG A 635 -44.78 20.81 24.81
C ARG A 635 -45.39 19.41 24.76
N LYS A 636 -46.08 19.03 23.68
CA LYS A 636 -46.50 17.64 23.46
C LYS A 636 -45.29 16.85 22.95
N SER A 637 -44.58 16.18 23.85
CA SER A 637 -43.70 15.06 23.50
C SER A 637 -44.57 13.82 23.25
N ILE A 638 -44.58 13.32 22.02
CA ILE A 638 -45.18 12.03 21.69
C ILE A 638 -44.03 11.02 21.63
N THR A 639 -44.01 10.11 22.61
CA THR A 639 -43.80 8.64 22.52
C THR A 639 -43.40 8.13 23.90
N SER A 640 -44.32 7.46 24.61
CA SER A 640 -43.97 6.59 25.73
C SER A 640 -43.74 5.19 25.18
N GLU A 641 -42.49 4.74 25.17
CA GLU A 641 -42.14 3.36 24.84
C GLU A 641 -42.22 2.51 26.11
N GLU A 642 -43.09 1.50 26.13
CA GLU A 642 -43.11 0.50 27.21
C GLU A 642 -42.44 -0.79 26.70
N ILE A 643 -41.24 -1.06 27.19
CA ILE A 643 -40.48 -2.28 26.89
C ILE A 643 -40.76 -3.30 27.99
N ALA A 644 -41.53 -4.33 27.68
CA ALA A 644 -41.71 -5.48 28.57
C ALA A 644 -40.88 -6.67 28.09
N ILE A 645 -39.99 -7.17 28.95
CA ILE A 645 -39.24 -8.41 28.74
C ILE A 645 -40.09 -9.56 29.30
N VAL A 646 -40.45 -10.52 28.46
CA VAL A 646 -41.09 -11.76 28.89
C VAL A 646 -40.06 -12.88 28.75
N ASP A 647 -40.03 -13.78 29.75
CA ASP A 647 -39.14 -14.93 29.79
C ASP A 647 -39.23 -15.75 28.49
N ASP A 648 -38.06 -16.20 28.00
CA ASP A 648 -37.76 -16.80 26.68
C ASP A 648 -37.23 -15.86 25.57
N ASN A 649 -36.51 -14.79 25.94
CA ASN A 649 -35.64 -14.01 25.04
C ASN A 649 -36.30 -13.48 23.74
N LYS A 650 -37.60 -13.14 23.79
CA LYS A 650 -38.28 -12.41 22.71
C LYS A 650 -38.75 -11.05 23.20
N ILE A 651 -38.25 -9.99 22.57
CA ILE A 651 -38.64 -8.59 22.83
C ILE A 651 -39.85 -8.26 21.95
N ARG A 652 -40.93 -7.76 22.55
CA ARG A 652 -42.04 -7.11 21.84
C ARG A 652 -42.01 -5.61 22.11
N ILE A 653 -42.04 -4.82 21.05
CA ILE A 653 -42.17 -3.36 21.11
C ILE A 653 -43.56 -3.02 20.57
N ASN A 654 -44.42 -2.45 21.41
CA ASN A 654 -45.72 -1.95 20.99
C ASN A 654 -45.62 -0.43 20.81
N ILE A 655 -45.80 0.04 19.58
CA ILE A 655 -45.85 1.48 19.26
C ILE A 655 -47.32 1.86 19.13
N TYR A 656 -47.78 2.78 19.97
CA TYR A 656 -49.12 3.37 19.86
C TYR A 656 -49.00 4.75 19.21
N THR A 657 -49.64 4.92 18.07
CA THR A 657 -49.86 6.21 17.44
C THR A 657 -51.35 6.55 17.52
N ASP A 658 -51.69 7.61 18.26
CA ASP A 658 -53.02 8.21 18.17
C ASP A 658 -53.15 8.88 16.80
N ILE A 659 -54.18 8.52 16.02
CA ILE A 659 -54.53 9.13 14.73
C ILE A 659 -55.30 10.43 14.96
#